data_AF-A0A503HY18-F1
#
_entry.id   AF-A0A503HY18-F1
#
_cell.length_a   1.000
_cell.length_b   1.000
_cell.length_c   1.000
_cell.angle_alpha   90.00
_cell.angle_beta   90.00
_cell.angle_gamma   90.00
#
_symmetry.space_group_name_H-M   'P 1'
#
loop_
_entity.id
_entity.type
_entity.pdbx_description
1 polymer ?
#
loop_
_entity_poly.entity_id
_entity_poly.type
_entity_poly.pdbx_seq_one_letter_code
_entity_poly.pdbx_strand_id
1 'polypeptide(L)'
;MLDFEHARHRMVEAHIARRGVHDKRVLDALRRVAREQFVDEGFEEFAYEDSPLPIGSGQTISQPFIVAKMAEMAEIEATDRVLEIGTGSGYAAAVLAELAEHVFTVERHRSLAQQAERRLNAAGYRNIEVRVGDGTKGWREKAPFDAIVVAAAGNSIPLGLQEQLEIGGRLIIPVGDDPYSQRLVRLTRIAANRFEEEDLGGVMFVPLIGEHGGHEENAPSAREVRPPPLPRQIARAAEDLPAIDDPAFGAMFDRFGSRRVVLLGEASHGTSEFYRARAAVTRRLLQRHGFTIVAVEADWPDAAQINRYVRAEERQSEAQPFFQRFPTWMWRNSEVSEFIGWLREYNQDVPDHAKAGFYGLDLYNMSGSIATVLAYLDKVDPEAAAVARERYGCLMPWQNEPSTYGRAALRPGYRTCEEAVVRQCMDLFERSMAEGDGALLDAKQSARLVASAERYYRVMYYGGAETWNLRDRHMFETLDQLLEAHGPDSKAVVWAHNSHIGDARHTDMGTVRDELNIGQLCRERFGARTALIGFGTDTGTVACASDWDGEMEVKDVNPSLPNSFERLCHDSGKPSFLLDFGRHGRLGDDLATPRPERYIGVIYRPETERFSHYMDSSVSRQFDAFVWFDRTSAVTPLTMSADSTGKVPDTFPFGI
;
A
#
# COMPACT_ATOMS: atom_id res chain seq x y z
N MET A 1 14.43 25.03 -4.00
CA MET A 1 13.19 25.83 -3.82
C MET A 1 12.18 25.19 -4.74
N LEU A 2 11.02 24.75 -4.24
CA LEU A 2 10.01 24.09 -5.06
C LEU A 2 9.49 25.05 -6.14
N ASP A 3 9.33 24.53 -7.35
CA ASP A 3 8.62 25.22 -8.43
C ASP A 3 7.11 24.96 -8.25
N PHE A 4 6.42 25.90 -7.60
CA PHE A 4 5.00 25.77 -7.28
C PHE A 4 4.10 25.81 -8.52
N GLU A 5 4.50 26.52 -9.58
CA GLU A 5 3.75 26.55 -10.83
C GLU A 5 3.79 25.17 -11.50
N HIS A 6 4.99 24.57 -11.57
CA HIS A 6 5.12 23.21 -12.07
C HIS A 6 4.37 22.19 -11.21
N ALA A 7 4.50 22.27 -9.88
CA ALA A 7 3.81 21.37 -8.95
C ALA A 7 2.28 21.44 -9.10
N ARG A 8 1.73 22.65 -9.25
CA ARG A 8 0.30 22.89 -9.50
C ARG A 8 -0.17 22.26 -10.80
N HIS A 9 0.55 22.51 -11.90
CA HIS A 9 0.20 21.94 -13.19
C HIS A 9 0.27 20.41 -13.15
N ARG A 10 1.31 19.86 -12.52
CA ARG A 10 1.44 18.42 -12.31
C ARG A 10 0.28 17.86 -11.49
N MET A 11 -0.13 18.52 -10.40
CA MET A 11 -1.29 18.10 -9.61
C MET A 11 -2.57 18.04 -10.46
N VAL A 12 -2.84 19.06 -11.27
CA VAL A 12 -4.03 19.09 -12.14
C VAL A 12 -4.00 17.95 -13.17
N GLU A 13 -2.86 17.72 -13.82
CA GLU A 13 -2.75 16.66 -14.83
C GLU A 13 -2.75 15.25 -14.22
N ALA A 14 -1.94 15.04 -13.18
CA ALA A 14 -1.66 13.72 -12.64
C ALA A 14 -2.71 13.24 -11.63
N HIS A 15 -3.20 14.13 -10.77
CA HIS A 15 -4.06 13.76 -9.64
C HIS A 15 -5.53 14.12 -9.84
N ILE A 16 -5.86 15.02 -10.78
CA ILE A 16 -7.23 15.51 -10.96
C ILE A 16 -7.81 15.02 -12.29
N ALA A 17 -7.22 15.42 -13.43
CA ALA A 17 -7.76 15.09 -14.76
C ALA A 17 -7.81 13.58 -15.03
N ARG A 18 -6.73 12.85 -14.67
CA ARG A 18 -6.65 11.39 -14.83
C ARG A 18 -7.66 10.60 -13.99
N ARG A 19 -8.18 11.19 -12.92
CA ARG A 19 -9.15 10.56 -12.00
C ARG A 19 -10.60 10.88 -12.34
N GLY A 20 -10.86 11.41 -13.54
CA GLY A 20 -12.20 11.55 -14.09
C GLY A 20 -12.86 12.92 -13.89
N VAL A 21 -12.07 13.96 -13.60
CA VAL A 21 -12.52 15.37 -13.74
C VAL A 21 -12.17 15.83 -15.14
N HIS A 22 -13.18 16.15 -15.93
CA HIS A 22 -13.08 16.45 -17.35
C HIS A 22 -13.46 17.89 -17.70
N ASP A 23 -14.14 18.61 -16.81
CA ASP A 23 -14.48 20.02 -17.06
C ASP A 23 -13.22 20.88 -17.15
N LYS A 24 -12.96 21.40 -18.36
CA LYS A 24 -11.81 22.25 -18.64
C LYS A 24 -11.80 23.54 -17.81
N ARG A 25 -12.96 24.15 -17.55
CA ARG A 25 -13.06 25.38 -16.74
C ARG A 25 -12.61 25.11 -15.31
N VAL A 26 -13.01 23.97 -14.73
CA VAL A 26 -12.59 23.53 -13.40
C VAL A 26 -11.08 23.27 -13.35
N LEU A 27 -10.55 22.52 -14.32
CA LEU A 27 -9.12 22.25 -14.40
C LEU A 27 -8.30 23.55 -14.56
N ASP A 28 -8.78 24.49 -15.36
CA ASP A 28 -8.13 25.79 -15.55
C ASP A 28 -8.19 26.67 -14.29
N ALA A 29 -9.30 26.64 -13.54
CA ALA A 29 -9.41 27.31 -12.24
C ALA A 29 -8.35 26.78 -11.26
N LEU A 30 -8.19 25.46 -11.16
CA LEU A 30 -7.17 24.83 -10.29
C LEU A 30 -5.73 25.15 -10.71
N ARG A 31 -5.46 25.38 -12.01
CA ARG A 31 -4.16 25.87 -12.50
C ARG A 31 -3.92 27.34 -12.13
N ARG A 32 -4.97 28.15 -11.98
CA ARG A 32 -4.84 29.57 -11.62
C ARG A 32 -4.74 29.80 -10.11
N VAL A 33 -5.52 29.07 -9.31
CA VAL A 33 -5.55 29.26 -7.85
C VAL A 33 -4.28 28.70 -7.21
N ALA A 34 -3.50 29.60 -6.60
CA ALA A 34 -2.28 29.26 -5.88
C ALA A 34 -2.58 28.64 -4.51
N ARG A 35 -2.80 27.30 -4.46
CA ARG A 35 -3.15 26.57 -3.22
C ARG A 35 -2.16 26.80 -2.07
N GLU A 36 -0.89 27.01 -2.36
CA GLU A 36 0.18 27.36 -1.41
C GLU A 36 -0.09 28.67 -0.65
N GLN A 37 -0.92 29.58 -1.18
CA GLN A 37 -1.32 30.80 -0.47
C GLN A 37 -2.47 30.55 0.54
N PHE A 38 -3.06 29.36 0.51
CA PHE A 38 -4.20 28.96 1.33
C PHE A 38 -3.86 27.91 2.38
N VAL A 39 -2.59 27.58 2.57
CA VAL A 39 -2.11 26.71 3.65
C VAL A 39 -1.45 27.52 4.76
N ASP A 40 -1.32 26.93 5.95
CA ASP A 40 -0.58 27.55 7.05
C ASP A 40 0.93 27.47 6.79
N GLU A 41 1.70 28.39 7.39
CA GLU A 41 3.16 28.46 7.22
C GLU A 41 3.83 27.13 7.59
N GLY A 42 4.69 26.63 6.70
CA GLY A 42 5.36 25.33 6.82
C GLY A 42 4.67 24.19 6.05
N PHE A 43 3.47 24.40 5.49
CA PHE A 43 2.77 23.41 4.66
C PHE A 43 2.87 23.67 3.15
N GLU A 44 3.59 24.72 2.71
CA GLU A 44 3.64 25.14 1.32
C GLU A 44 4.20 24.06 0.39
N GLU A 45 5.17 23.27 0.85
CA GLU A 45 5.75 22.17 0.06
C GLU A 45 4.76 21.03 -0.22
N PHE A 46 3.78 20.83 0.68
CA PHE A 46 2.73 19.82 0.56
C PHE A 46 1.47 20.36 -0.14
N ALA A 47 1.45 21.65 -0.50
CA ALA A 47 0.26 22.32 -1.02
C ALA A 47 -0.30 21.72 -2.32
N TYR A 48 0.46 20.87 -3.02
CA TYR A 48 0.05 20.22 -4.27
C TYR A 48 -0.03 18.71 -4.20
N GLU A 49 0.16 18.14 -3.01
CA GLU A 49 -0.22 16.76 -2.74
C GLU A 49 -1.74 16.63 -2.74
N ASP A 50 -2.25 15.50 -3.23
CA ASP A 50 -3.69 15.23 -3.19
C ASP A 50 -4.12 14.67 -1.83
N SER A 51 -3.91 15.47 -0.79
CA SER A 51 -4.23 15.14 0.59
C SER A 51 -4.85 16.34 1.32
N PRO A 52 -5.68 16.09 2.35
CA PRO A 52 -6.11 17.17 3.24
C PRO A 52 -4.93 17.63 4.09
N LEU A 53 -4.82 18.95 4.31
CA LEU A 53 -3.80 19.53 5.20
C LEU A 53 -4.48 20.17 6.41
N PRO A 54 -3.87 20.12 7.61
CA PRO A 54 -4.46 20.75 8.79
C PRO A 54 -4.50 22.27 8.61
N ILE A 55 -5.58 22.86 9.10
CA ILE A 55 -5.72 24.31 9.29
C ILE A 55 -6.15 24.56 10.74
N GLY A 56 -6.13 25.82 11.17
CA GLY A 56 -6.56 26.21 12.52
C GLY A 56 -7.93 25.63 12.95
N SER A 57 -8.18 25.61 14.26
CA SER A 57 -9.46 25.17 14.85
C SER A 57 -9.83 23.70 14.57
N GLY A 58 -8.84 22.83 14.37
CA GLY A 58 -9.02 21.38 14.17
C GLY A 58 -9.72 21.04 12.86
N GLN A 59 -9.67 21.95 11.88
CA GLN A 59 -10.22 21.74 10.54
C GLN A 59 -9.12 21.35 9.57
N THR A 60 -9.50 21.00 8.34
CA THR A 60 -8.54 20.73 7.26
C THR A 60 -8.92 21.52 6.01
N ILE A 61 -7.94 21.93 5.21
CA ILE A 61 -8.16 22.27 3.81
C ILE A 61 -8.38 20.95 3.06
N SER A 62 -9.46 20.85 2.28
CA SER A 62 -9.80 19.63 1.54
C SER A 62 -8.73 19.25 0.52
N GLN A 63 -8.67 17.96 0.19
CA GLN A 63 -7.82 17.46 -0.90
C GLN A 63 -8.23 18.10 -2.24
N PRO A 64 -7.27 18.55 -3.08
CA PRO A 64 -7.53 19.18 -4.37
C PRO A 64 -8.51 18.44 -5.27
N PHE A 65 -8.43 17.10 -5.33
CA PHE A 65 -9.33 16.28 -6.14
C PHE A 65 -10.80 16.44 -5.75
N ILE A 66 -11.11 16.54 -4.46
CA ILE A 66 -12.50 16.66 -4.00
C ILE A 66 -13.04 18.05 -4.27
N VAL A 67 -12.22 19.10 -4.11
CA VAL A 67 -12.60 20.45 -4.52
C VAL A 67 -12.94 20.48 -6.02
N ALA A 68 -12.10 19.85 -6.84
CA ALA A 68 -12.32 19.74 -8.28
C ALA A 68 -13.61 18.96 -8.60
N LYS A 69 -13.81 17.81 -7.94
CA LYS A 69 -14.97 16.95 -8.20
C LYS A 69 -16.27 17.64 -7.80
N MET A 70 -16.31 18.28 -6.63
CA MET A 70 -17.49 19.02 -6.19
C MET A 70 -17.80 20.21 -7.10
N ALA A 71 -16.79 20.94 -7.56
CA ALA A 71 -16.97 22.04 -8.52
C ALA A 71 -17.51 21.56 -9.88
N GLU A 72 -16.99 20.43 -10.40
CA GLU A 72 -17.49 19.82 -11.63
C GLU A 72 -18.96 19.37 -11.49
N MET A 73 -19.30 18.70 -10.39
CA MET A 73 -20.66 18.19 -10.17
C MET A 73 -21.70 19.29 -9.89
N ALA A 74 -21.24 20.45 -9.41
CA ALA A 74 -22.07 21.62 -9.22
C ALA A 74 -22.49 22.28 -10.55
N GLU A 75 -21.81 21.98 -11.65
CA GLU A 75 -22.11 22.51 -13.00
C GLU A 75 -22.25 24.05 -13.03
N ILE A 76 -21.29 24.73 -12.40
CA ILE A 76 -21.33 26.18 -12.17
C ILE A 76 -21.11 26.96 -13.46
N GLU A 77 -22.04 27.87 -13.77
CA GLU A 77 -21.95 28.79 -14.90
C GLU A 77 -21.40 30.17 -14.50
N ALA A 78 -20.86 30.90 -15.48
CA ALA A 78 -20.17 32.17 -15.25
C ALA A 78 -21.07 33.29 -14.69
N THR A 79 -22.40 33.12 -14.77
CA THR A 79 -23.42 34.02 -14.23
C THR A 79 -23.97 33.57 -12.88
N ASP A 80 -23.51 32.44 -12.36
CA ASP A 80 -24.09 31.83 -11.18
C ASP A 80 -23.71 32.56 -9.90
N ARG A 81 -24.66 32.58 -8.96
CA ARG A 81 -24.45 32.96 -7.57
C ARG A 81 -24.29 31.68 -6.75
N VAL A 82 -23.09 31.49 -6.21
CA VAL A 82 -22.73 30.25 -5.50
C VAL A 82 -22.67 30.51 -3.99
N LEU A 83 -23.25 29.61 -3.20
CA LEU A 83 -23.07 29.58 -1.75
C LEU A 83 -22.15 28.42 -1.36
N GLU A 84 -21.02 28.71 -0.72
CA GLU A 84 -20.15 27.75 -0.08
C GLU A 84 -20.44 27.69 1.43
N ILE A 85 -20.53 26.48 1.99
CA ILE A 85 -20.64 26.26 3.43
C ILE A 85 -19.37 25.58 3.93
N GLY A 86 -18.67 26.23 4.86
CA GLY A 86 -17.38 25.79 5.39
C GLY A 86 -16.21 26.43 4.65
N THR A 87 -16.02 27.74 4.82
CA THR A 87 -14.94 28.49 4.14
C THR A 87 -13.55 27.90 4.42
N GLY A 88 -13.29 27.42 5.65
CA GLY A 88 -12.01 26.84 6.03
C GLY A 88 -10.85 27.80 5.76
N SER A 89 -9.94 27.42 4.87
CA SER A 89 -8.81 28.27 4.46
C SER A 89 -9.14 29.31 3.40
N GLY A 90 -10.27 29.18 2.70
CA GLY A 90 -10.67 29.98 1.55
C GLY A 90 -10.28 29.40 0.18
N TYR A 91 -9.56 28.28 0.12
CA TYR A 91 -9.12 27.72 -1.15
C TYR A 91 -10.26 27.29 -2.08
N ALA A 92 -11.26 26.56 -1.56
CA ALA A 92 -12.40 26.13 -2.36
C ALA A 92 -13.24 27.34 -2.83
N ALA A 93 -13.49 28.32 -1.95
CA ALA A 93 -14.08 29.61 -2.32
C ALA A 93 -13.37 30.29 -3.51
N ALA A 94 -12.03 30.31 -3.50
CA ALA A 94 -11.23 30.88 -4.58
C ALA A 94 -11.41 30.10 -5.91
N VAL A 95 -11.40 28.77 -5.86
CA VAL A 95 -11.66 27.92 -7.03
C VAL A 95 -13.06 28.15 -7.59
N LEU A 96 -14.07 28.25 -6.73
CA LEU A 96 -15.46 28.53 -7.16
C LEU A 96 -15.60 29.94 -7.75
N ALA A 97 -14.85 30.92 -7.24
CA ALA A 97 -14.89 32.30 -7.71
C ALA A 97 -14.27 32.50 -9.10
N GLU A 98 -13.42 31.57 -9.55
CA GLU A 98 -12.92 31.50 -10.92
C GLU A 98 -13.99 30.98 -11.91
N LEU A 99 -15.08 30.39 -11.42
CA LEU A 99 -16.12 29.73 -12.21
C LEU A 99 -17.44 30.51 -12.25
N ALA A 100 -17.72 31.29 -11.21
CA ALA A 100 -19.02 31.93 -10.93
C ALA A 100 -18.97 33.47 -11.01
N GLU A 101 -20.14 34.12 -11.11
CA GLU A 101 -20.24 35.59 -11.02
C GLU A 101 -19.90 36.05 -9.60
N HIS A 102 -20.49 35.39 -8.60
CA HIS A 102 -20.31 35.76 -7.20
C HIS A 102 -20.37 34.55 -6.27
N VAL A 103 -19.41 34.45 -5.34
CA VAL A 103 -19.39 33.43 -4.28
C VAL A 103 -19.73 34.07 -2.93
N PHE A 104 -20.62 33.43 -2.18
CA PHE A 104 -20.94 33.74 -0.80
C PHE A 104 -20.43 32.56 0.03
N THR A 105 -19.67 32.79 1.09
CA THR A 105 -19.13 31.69 1.90
C THR A 105 -19.38 31.90 3.39
N VAL A 106 -19.79 30.84 4.08
CA VAL A 106 -20.15 30.86 5.51
C VAL A 106 -19.21 29.97 6.31
N GLU A 107 -18.61 30.53 7.35
CA GLU A 107 -17.71 29.83 8.27
C GLU A 107 -18.16 30.01 9.72
N ARG A 108 -18.16 28.94 10.51
CA ARG A 108 -18.58 28.97 11.92
C ARG A 108 -17.47 29.52 12.82
N HIS A 109 -16.21 29.24 12.50
CA HIS A 109 -15.06 29.66 13.27
C HIS A 109 -14.61 31.07 12.85
N ARG A 110 -14.87 32.05 13.71
CA ARG A 110 -14.49 33.46 13.47
C ARG A 110 -13.01 33.63 13.08
N SER A 111 -12.10 32.87 13.69
CA SER A 111 -10.67 32.90 13.39
C SER A 111 -10.37 32.47 11.95
N LEU A 112 -10.99 31.38 11.50
CA LEU A 112 -10.82 30.86 10.13
C LEU A 112 -11.44 31.81 9.11
N ALA A 113 -12.65 32.32 9.35
CA ALA A 113 -13.30 33.29 8.48
C ALA A 113 -12.41 34.52 8.22
N GLN A 114 -11.82 35.08 9.27
CA GLN A 114 -10.91 36.22 9.17
C GLN A 114 -9.59 35.89 8.45
N GLN A 115 -9.08 34.67 8.61
CA GLN A 115 -7.89 34.21 7.90
C GLN A 115 -8.17 34.01 6.42
N ALA A 116 -9.26 33.34 6.08
CA ALA A 116 -9.72 33.15 4.71
C ALA A 116 -9.96 34.48 4.01
N GLU A 117 -10.65 35.44 4.65
CA GLU A 117 -10.87 36.77 4.10
C GLU A 117 -9.56 37.50 3.80
N ARG A 118 -8.54 37.39 4.66
CA ARG A 118 -7.20 37.96 4.39
C ARG A 118 -6.51 37.28 3.20
N ARG A 119 -6.52 35.94 3.15
CA ARG A 119 -5.92 35.15 2.06
C ARG A 119 -6.57 35.46 0.71
N LEU A 120 -7.90 35.48 0.66
CA LEU A 120 -8.68 35.78 -0.54
C LEU A 120 -8.42 37.20 -1.05
N ASN A 121 -8.38 38.19 -0.15
CA ASN A 121 -8.05 39.57 -0.52
C ASN A 121 -6.60 39.71 -1.01
N ALA A 122 -5.65 39.02 -0.38
CA ALA A 122 -4.24 39.01 -0.79
C ALA A 122 -4.05 38.33 -2.16
N ALA A 123 -4.80 37.27 -2.44
CA ALA A 123 -4.85 36.59 -3.72
C ALA A 123 -5.62 37.36 -4.82
N GLY A 124 -6.27 38.47 -4.47
CA GLY A 124 -6.91 39.39 -5.41
C GLY A 124 -8.37 39.12 -5.73
N TYR A 125 -9.04 38.19 -5.03
CA TYR A 125 -10.46 37.91 -5.25
C TYR A 125 -11.35 39.04 -4.72
N ARG A 126 -12.29 39.49 -5.54
CA ARG A 126 -13.21 40.62 -5.23
C ARG A 126 -14.69 40.25 -5.30
N ASN A 127 -14.99 39.08 -5.85
CA ASN A 127 -16.34 38.52 -6.01
C ASN A 127 -16.66 37.46 -4.95
N ILE A 128 -16.05 37.55 -3.76
CA ILE A 128 -16.28 36.63 -2.64
C ILE A 128 -16.70 37.43 -1.40
N GLU A 129 -17.83 37.08 -0.81
CA GLU A 129 -18.29 37.61 0.48
C GLU A 129 -18.19 36.52 1.56
N VAL A 130 -17.39 36.76 2.60
CA VAL A 130 -17.21 35.83 3.74
C VAL A 130 -18.10 36.27 4.91
N ARG A 131 -18.84 35.33 5.53
CA ARG A 131 -19.63 35.59 6.74
C ARG A 131 -19.35 34.58 7.84
N VAL A 132 -19.20 35.08 9.06
CA VAL A 132 -19.20 34.24 10.26
C VAL A 132 -20.65 33.85 10.59
N GLY A 133 -20.97 32.56 10.59
CA GLY A 133 -22.33 32.12 10.88
C GLY A 133 -22.53 30.60 10.90
N ASP A 134 -23.75 30.20 11.23
CA ASP A 134 -24.19 28.80 11.14
C ASP A 134 -24.51 28.44 9.69
N GLY A 135 -23.66 27.61 9.10
CA GLY A 135 -23.79 27.15 7.71
C GLY A 135 -25.05 26.34 7.42
N THR A 136 -25.64 25.69 8.43
CA THR A 136 -26.88 24.89 8.24
C THR A 136 -28.09 25.77 7.90
N LYS A 137 -28.02 27.07 8.20
CA LYS A 137 -29.07 28.05 7.90
C LYS A 137 -28.92 28.69 6.52
N GLY A 138 -27.84 28.40 5.79
CA GLY A 138 -27.48 29.11 4.57
C GLY A 138 -27.35 30.61 4.78
N TRP A 139 -27.54 31.41 3.73
CA TRP A 139 -27.50 32.87 3.74
C TRP A 139 -28.75 33.47 3.10
N ARG A 140 -29.86 33.43 3.84
CA ARG A 140 -31.19 33.83 3.38
C ARG A 140 -31.25 35.23 2.76
N GLU A 141 -30.48 36.19 3.29
CA GLU A 141 -30.46 37.57 2.78
C GLU A 141 -29.83 37.71 1.38
N LYS A 142 -29.10 36.68 0.92
CA LYS A 142 -28.42 36.64 -0.39
C LYS A 142 -28.99 35.57 -1.32
N ALA A 143 -29.87 34.71 -0.83
CA ALA A 143 -30.64 33.76 -1.62
C ALA A 143 -31.53 34.49 -2.65
N PRO A 144 -31.91 33.84 -3.77
CA PRO A 144 -31.60 32.44 -4.13
C PRO A 144 -30.17 32.26 -4.68
N PHE A 145 -29.72 30.99 -4.72
CA PHE A 145 -28.43 30.56 -5.25
C PHE A 145 -28.61 29.53 -6.38
N ASP A 146 -27.79 29.65 -7.42
CA ASP A 146 -27.77 28.72 -8.55
C ASP A 146 -27.01 27.43 -8.19
N ALA A 147 -25.99 27.54 -7.32
CA ALA A 147 -25.32 26.38 -6.75
C ALA A 147 -25.02 26.57 -5.25
N ILE A 148 -25.09 25.48 -4.50
CA ILE A 148 -24.66 25.41 -3.10
C ILE A 148 -23.64 24.27 -2.95
N VAL A 149 -22.46 24.55 -2.43
CA VAL A 149 -21.40 23.57 -2.21
C VAL A 149 -21.06 23.50 -0.73
N VAL A 150 -21.21 22.34 -0.11
CA VAL A 150 -21.04 22.17 1.35
C VAL A 150 -19.78 21.35 1.62
N ALA A 151 -18.76 22.00 2.19
CA ALA A 151 -17.48 21.39 2.56
C ALA A 151 -17.49 20.80 4.00
N ALA A 152 -18.64 20.28 4.43
CA ALA A 152 -18.83 19.60 5.70
C ALA A 152 -20.02 18.63 5.60
N ALA A 153 -19.98 17.52 6.31
CA ALA A 153 -20.98 16.47 6.20
C ALA A 153 -22.16 16.66 7.15
N GLY A 154 -23.38 16.68 6.62
CA GLY A 154 -24.61 16.64 7.42
C GLY A 154 -25.15 15.22 7.57
N ASN A 155 -25.90 14.94 8.64
CA ASN A 155 -26.66 13.68 8.76
C ASN A 155 -27.75 13.56 7.66
N SER A 156 -28.32 14.70 7.27
CA SER A 156 -29.26 14.86 6.17
C SER A 156 -29.05 16.20 5.48
N ILE A 157 -29.67 16.41 4.31
CA ILE A 157 -29.58 17.67 3.57
C ILE A 157 -30.40 18.74 4.30
N PRO A 158 -29.80 19.82 4.85
CA PRO A 158 -30.54 20.83 5.61
C PRO A 158 -31.62 21.53 4.77
N LEU A 159 -32.86 21.54 5.25
CA LEU A 159 -33.99 22.19 4.58
C LEU A 159 -33.71 23.67 4.28
N GLY A 160 -33.03 24.37 5.20
CA GLY A 160 -32.66 25.77 5.01
C GLY A 160 -31.80 26.00 3.78
N LEU A 161 -30.97 25.04 3.37
CA LEU A 161 -30.19 25.11 2.13
C LEU A 161 -31.04 24.78 0.90
N GLN A 162 -31.93 23.78 0.99
CA GLN A 162 -32.84 23.41 -0.10
C GLN A 162 -33.77 24.57 -0.49
N GLU A 163 -34.30 25.30 0.50
CA GLU A 163 -35.18 26.46 0.30
C GLU A 163 -34.50 27.62 -0.45
N GLN A 164 -33.18 27.72 -0.34
CA GLN A 164 -32.37 28.81 -0.90
C GLN A 164 -31.83 28.52 -2.30
N LEU A 165 -32.06 27.32 -2.86
CA LEU A 165 -31.74 27.02 -4.25
C LEU A 165 -32.73 27.67 -5.22
N GLU A 166 -32.25 28.22 -6.33
CA GLU A 166 -33.11 28.59 -7.46
C GLU A 166 -33.72 27.34 -8.12
N ILE A 167 -34.83 27.47 -8.86
CA ILE A 167 -35.30 26.36 -9.70
C ILE A 167 -34.29 26.12 -10.82
N GLY A 168 -33.81 24.89 -10.94
CA GLY A 168 -32.67 24.49 -11.77
C GLY A 168 -31.35 24.45 -11.00
N GLY A 169 -31.30 25.03 -9.79
CA GLY A 169 -30.10 25.08 -8.97
C GLY A 169 -29.71 23.73 -8.37
N ARG A 170 -28.41 23.57 -8.07
CA ARG A 170 -27.80 22.32 -7.61
C ARG A 170 -27.13 22.49 -6.25
N LEU A 171 -27.37 21.54 -5.35
CA LEU A 171 -26.70 21.48 -4.05
C LEU A 171 -25.84 20.23 -3.98
N ILE A 172 -24.55 20.43 -3.72
CA ILE A 172 -23.56 19.37 -3.54
C ILE A 172 -23.19 19.30 -2.07
N ILE A 173 -23.49 18.16 -1.43
CA ILE A 173 -23.30 17.99 0.01
C ILE A 173 -22.89 16.54 0.36
N PRO A 174 -21.90 16.35 1.24
CA PRO A 174 -21.65 15.07 1.89
C PRO A 174 -22.76 14.77 2.91
N VAL A 175 -23.38 13.59 2.82
CA VAL A 175 -24.42 13.14 3.74
C VAL A 175 -24.03 11.80 4.37
N GLY A 176 -24.09 11.71 5.70
CA GLY A 176 -23.88 10.47 6.43
C GLY A 176 -23.93 10.68 7.95
N ASP A 177 -24.48 9.71 8.67
CA ASP A 177 -24.59 9.75 10.14
C ASP A 177 -23.26 9.50 10.86
N ASP A 178 -22.29 8.93 10.14
CA ASP A 178 -20.97 8.60 10.65
C ASP A 178 -19.88 9.28 9.80
N PRO A 179 -18.83 9.89 10.42
CA PRO A 179 -17.74 10.55 9.72
C PRO A 179 -17.02 9.69 8.66
N TYR A 180 -17.17 8.37 8.73
CA TYR A 180 -16.46 7.40 7.88
C TYR A 180 -17.37 6.68 6.88
N SER A 181 -18.66 7.02 6.81
CA SER A 181 -19.63 6.49 5.83
C SER A 181 -20.52 7.58 5.25
N GLN A 182 -19.89 8.56 4.60
CA GLN A 182 -20.59 9.65 3.93
C GLN A 182 -20.63 9.40 2.42
N ARG A 183 -21.75 9.76 1.80
CA ARG A 183 -21.91 9.81 0.35
C ARG A 183 -22.01 11.25 -0.10
N LEU A 184 -21.41 11.58 -1.23
CA LEU A 184 -21.58 12.87 -1.86
C LEU A 184 -22.90 12.87 -2.62
N VAL A 185 -23.76 13.82 -2.33
CA VAL A 185 -25.09 13.90 -2.91
C VAL A 185 -25.21 15.16 -3.75
N ARG A 186 -25.79 15.02 -4.94
CA ARG A 186 -26.29 16.15 -5.74
C ARG A 186 -27.80 16.22 -5.64
N LEU A 187 -28.30 17.35 -5.16
CA LEU A 187 -29.73 17.65 -5.11
C LEU A 187 -30.04 18.77 -6.12
N THR A 188 -30.89 18.49 -7.10
CA THR A 188 -31.33 19.47 -8.11
C THR A 188 -32.76 19.91 -7.83
N ARG A 189 -33.01 21.22 -7.73
CA ARG A 189 -34.37 21.75 -7.52
C ARG A 189 -35.11 21.85 -8.86
N ILE A 190 -35.96 20.87 -9.17
CA ILE A 190 -36.66 20.83 -10.47
C ILE A 190 -38.01 21.58 -10.47
N ALA A 191 -38.59 21.87 -9.30
CA ALA A 191 -39.75 22.74 -9.14
C ALA A 191 -39.83 23.29 -7.70
N ALA A 192 -40.83 24.14 -7.42
CA ALA A 192 -41.00 24.82 -6.12
C ALA A 192 -40.82 23.89 -4.90
N ASN A 193 -41.43 22.70 -4.90
CA ASN A 193 -41.33 21.71 -3.81
C ASN A 193 -40.86 20.33 -4.33
N ARG A 194 -40.10 20.30 -5.44
CA ARG A 194 -39.68 19.06 -6.07
C ARG A 194 -38.18 19.07 -6.31
N PHE A 195 -37.52 18.03 -5.81
CA PHE A 195 -36.09 17.84 -5.90
C PHE A 195 -35.77 16.47 -6.49
N GLU A 196 -34.66 16.39 -7.20
CA GLU A 196 -34.08 15.15 -7.69
C GLU A 196 -32.74 14.94 -6.99
N GLU A 197 -32.54 13.75 -6.44
CA GLU A 197 -31.34 13.39 -5.69
C GLU A 197 -30.53 12.36 -6.47
N GLU A 198 -29.22 12.60 -6.57
CA GLU A 198 -28.26 11.69 -7.19
C GLU A 198 -27.11 11.40 -6.23
N ASP A 199 -26.74 10.13 -6.11
CA ASP A 199 -25.59 9.67 -5.33
C ASP A 199 -24.33 9.68 -6.21
N LEU A 200 -23.34 10.44 -5.79
CA LEU A 200 -22.08 10.66 -6.50
C LEU A 200 -20.90 9.84 -5.93
N GLY A 201 -21.15 8.94 -4.98
CA GLY A 201 -20.15 8.04 -4.39
C GLY A 201 -19.63 8.47 -3.02
N GLY A 202 -18.71 7.68 -2.46
CA GLY A 202 -18.20 7.85 -1.09
C GLY A 202 -17.23 9.04 -0.93
N VAL A 203 -17.34 9.76 0.18
CA VAL A 203 -16.45 10.87 0.59
C VAL A 203 -16.22 10.87 2.10
N MET A 204 -15.26 11.66 2.57
CA MET A 204 -15.05 11.92 4.00
C MET A 204 -14.83 13.41 4.26
N PHE A 205 -15.65 13.98 5.12
CA PHE A 205 -15.66 15.38 5.52
C PHE A 205 -15.86 15.53 7.03
N VAL A 206 -15.37 16.64 7.56
CA VAL A 206 -15.66 17.08 8.93
C VAL A 206 -17.18 17.30 9.12
N PRO A 207 -17.74 17.09 10.31
CA PRO A 207 -19.19 17.19 10.53
C PRO A 207 -19.71 18.64 10.39
N LEU A 208 -20.88 18.79 9.79
CA LEU A 208 -21.64 20.03 9.67
C LEU A 208 -22.39 20.31 10.98
N ILE A 209 -21.78 21.13 11.84
CA ILE A 209 -22.32 21.45 13.17
C ILE A 209 -23.16 22.72 13.11
N GLY A 210 -24.45 22.62 13.42
CA GLY A 210 -25.38 23.75 13.46
C GLY A 210 -26.80 23.37 13.92
N GLU A 211 -27.72 24.34 13.94
CA GLU A 211 -29.09 24.16 14.45
C GLU A 211 -29.88 23.09 13.69
N HIS A 212 -29.62 22.91 12.39
CA HIS A 212 -30.22 21.84 11.58
C HIS A 212 -29.23 20.69 11.32
N GLY A 213 -28.17 20.58 12.13
CA GLY A 213 -27.10 19.57 12.02
C GLY A 213 -27.40 18.25 12.74
N GLY A 214 -28.55 18.11 13.42
CA GLY A 214 -29.03 16.82 13.93
C GLY A 214 -29.98 16.90 15.13
N HIS A 215 -31.23 16.44 14.93
CA HIS A 215 -32.04 15.54 15.77
C HIS A 215 -33.48 15.51 15.25
N GLU A 216 -33.90 14.41 14.60
CA GLU A 216 -35.17 13.69 14.87
C GLU A 216 -35.33 12.49 13.92
N GLU A 217 -35.68 11.35 14.52
CA GLU A 217 -35.96 10.07 13.86
C GLU A 217 -37.21 10.16 12.98
N ASN A 218 -37.18 9.57 11.77
CA ASN A 218 -38.41 9.18 11.09
C ASN A 218 -38.28 7.87 10.30
N ALA A 219 -39.36 7.11 10.37
CA ALA A 219 -39.55 5.69 10.09
C ALA A 219 -39.31 5.24 8.62
N PRO A 220 -39.04 3.94 8.38
CA PRO A 220 -38.71 3.45 7.05
C PRO A 220 -39.94 3.31 6.15
N SER A 221 -39.83 3.81 4.92
CA SER A 221 -40.76 3.53 3.83
C SER A 221 -40.22 2.42 2.91
N ALA A 222 -41.15 1.55 2.49
CA ALA A 222 -41.10 0.57 1.41
C ALA A 222 -39.92 -0.43 1.32
N ARG A 223 -40.23 -1.71 1.60
CA ARG A 223 -39.40 -2.89 1.33
C ARG A 223 -39.02 -2.97 -0.16
N GLU A 224 -37.79 -2.60 -0.48
CA GLU A 224 -36.99 -3.35 -1.44
C GLU A 224 -36.35 -4.54 -0.72
N VAL A 225 -36.34 -5.70 -1.38
CA VAL A 225 -35.63 -6.88 -0.88
C VAL A 225 -34.13 -6.60 -1.00
N ARG A 226 -33.57 -5.90 0.01
CA ARG A 226 -32.12 -5.69 0.10
C ARG A 226 -31.42 -7.06 0.16
N PRO A 227 -30.36 -7.29 -0.64
CA PRO A 227 -29.54 -8.48 -0.47
C PRO A 227 -29.03 -8.56 0.99
N PRO A 228 -28.76 -9.78 1.50
CA PRO A 228 -28.25 -9.93 2.86
C PRO A 228 -26.96 -9.09 3.04
N PRO A 229 -26.72 -8.51 4.23
CA PRO A 229 -25.49 -7.77 4.53
C PRO A 229 -24.25 -8.58 4.14
N LEU A 230 -23.22 -7.93 3.61
CA LEU A 230 -22.00 -8.58 3.12
C LEU A 230 -21.38 -9.58 4.10
N PRO A 231 -21.31 -9.33 5.43
CA PRO A 231 -20.78 -10.32 6.37
C PRO A 231 -21.55 -11.65 6.35
N ARG A 232 -22.87 -11.62 6.16
CA ARG A 232 -23.69 -12.84 6.03
C ARG A 232 -23.47 -13.54 4.69
N GLN A 233 -23.11 -12.80 3.64
CA GLN A 233 -22.75 -13.40 2.37
C GLN A 233 -21.39 -14.09 2.45
N ILE A 234 -20.40 -13.44 3.08
CA ILE A 234 -19.10 -14.02 3.41
C ILE A 234 -19.30 -15.30 4.23
N ALA A 235 -20.07 -15.26 5.32
CA ALA A 235 -20.32 -16.43 6.17
C ALA A 235 -20.95 -17.63 5.42
N ARG A 236 -21.69 -17.39 4.33
CA ARG A 236 -22.29 -18.46 3.51
C ARG A 236 -21.34 -19.00 2.45
N ALA A 237 -20.47 -18.16 1.91
CA ALA A 237 -19.54 -18.52 0.85
C ALA A 237 -18.22 -19.11 1.39
N ALA A 238 -17.77 -18.61 2.54
CA ALA A 238 -16.53 -19.01 3.17
C ALA A 238 -16.55 -20.48 3.62
N GLU A 239 -15.47 -21.20 3.30
CA GLU A 239 -15.25 -22.59 3.71
C GLU A 239 -14.48 -22.60 5.03
N ASP A 240 -15.02 -23.21 6.08
CA ASP A 240 -14.37 -23.26 7.40
C ASP A 240 -13.03 -23.99 7.31
N LEU A 241 -11.99 -23.37 7.86
CA LEU A 241 -10.66 -23.97 7.91
C LEU A 241 -10.56 -24.96 9.09
N PRO A 242 -10.09 -26.20 8.86
CA PRO A 242 -9.66 -27.08 9.93
C PRO A 242 -8.54 -26.45 10.78
N ALA A 243 -8.16 -27.11 11.87
CA ALA A 243 -6.97 -26.73 12.60
C ALA A 243 -5.73 -26.76 11.67
N ILE A 244 -4.81 -25.82 11.83
CA ILE A 244 -3.67 -25.63 10.89
C ILE A 244 -2.77 -26.88 10.81
N ASP A 245 -2.66 -27.63 11.90
CA ASP A 245 -1.91 -28.88 12.02
C ASP A 245 -2.66 -30.12 11.47
N ASP A 246 -3.95 -29.99 11.17
CA ASP A 246 -4.71 -31.05 10.50
C ASP A 246 -4.32 -31.13 9.01
N PRO A 247 -3.94 -32.31 8.48
CA PRO A 247 -3.67 -32.48 7.05
C PRO A 247 -4.80 -32.02 6.11
N ALA A 248 -6.04 -31.99 6.60
CA ALA A 248 -7.19 -31.46 5.87
C ALA A 248 -7.08 -29.95 5.59
N PHE A 249 -6.38 -29.17 6.43
CA PHE A 249 -6.13 -27.75 6.20
C PHE A 249 -5.42 -27.53 4.87
N GLY A 250 -4.25 -28.17 4.68
CA GLY A 250 -3.49 -28.07 3.45
C GLY A 250 -4.28 -28.58 2.23
N ALA A 251 -5.07 -29.65 2.40
CA ALA A 251 -5.87 -30.22 1.32
C ALA A 251 -6.90 -29.23 0.72
N MET A 252 -7.38 -28.24 1.47
CA MET A 252 -8.28 -27.21 0.93
C MET A 252 -7.63 -26.38 -0.20
N PHE A 253 -6.30 -26.30 -0.21
CA PHE A 253 -5.51 -25.56 -1.19
C PHE A 253 -5.11 -26.39 -2.42
N ASP A 254 -5.52 -27.66 -2.51
CA ASP A 254 -5.28 -28.51 -3.68
C ASP A 254 -5.80 -27.87 -4.98
N ARG A 255 -6.85 -27.03 -4.87
CA ARG A 255 -7.42 -26.27 -5.98
C ARG A 255 -6.43 -25.32 -6.66
N PHE A 256 -5.41 -24.87 -5.95
CA PHE A 256 -4.35 -24.00 -6.47
C PHE A 256 -3.13 -24.81 -6.96
N GLY A 257 -3.11 -26.13 -6.78
CA GLY A 257 -1.99 -26.99 -7.13
C GLY A 257 -1.69 -27.09 -8.64
N SER A 258 -2.65 -26.75 -9.49
CA SER A 258 -2.44 -26.67 -10.95
C SER A 258 -1.72 -25.39 -11.41
N ARG A 259 -1.63 -24.38 -10.53
CA ARG A 259 -0.98 -23.11 -10.82
C ARG A 259 0.55 -23.31 -10.92
N ARG A 260 1.19 -22.44 -11.70
CA ARG A 260 2.66 -22.40 -11.83
C ARG A 260 3.27 -21.69 -10.63
N VAL A 261 2.67 -20.58 -10.21
CA VAL A 261 3.13 -19.79 -9.08
C VAL A 261 1.96 -19.58 -8.11
N VAL A 262 2.19 -19.89 -6.84
CA VAL A 262 1.24 -19.63 -5.74
C VAL A 262 1.91 -18.68 -4.77
N LEU A 263 1.42 -17.45 -4.69
CA LEU A 263 1.91 -16.45 -3.77
C LEU A 263 1.03 -16.44 -2.53
N LEU A 264 1.65 -16.65 -1.36
CA LEU A 264 1.01 -16.69 -0.05
C LEU A 264 1.42 -15.46 0.74
N GLY A 265 0.43 -14.62 1.02
CA GLY A 265 0.59 -13.37 1.73
C GLY A 265 0.63 -13.51 3.24
N GLU A 266 0.82 -12.37 3.90
CA GLU A 266 0.54 -12.16 5.31
C GLU A 266 0.19 -10.69 5.54
N ALA A 267 -0.83 -10.42 6.37
CA ALA A 267 -1.14 -9.05 6.80
C ALA A 267 -0.20 -8.54 7.90
N SER A 268 0.63 -9.42 8.46
CA SER A 268 1.69 -9.04 9.38
C SER A 268 2.90 -9.97 9.31
N HIS A 269 4.10 -9.42 9.50
CA HIS A 269 5.34 -10.21 9.53
C HIS A 269 5.56 -10.99 10.84
N GLY A 270 4.79 -10.68 11.89
CA GLY A 270 5.04 -11.13 13.26
C GLY A 270 3.98 -12.06 13.84
N THR A 271 3.13 -12.67 13.01
CA THR A 271 1.98 -13.46 13.46
C THR A 271 2.15 -14.96 13.18
N SER A 272 2.07 -15.78 14.23
CA SER A 272 2.34 -17.23 14.22
C SER A 272 1.43 -18.00 13.26
N GLU A 273 0.13 -17.72 13.26
CA GLU A 273 -0.85 -18.42 12.43
C GLU A 273 -0.55 -18.27 10.94
N PHE A 274 -0.05 -17.10 10.50
CA PHE A 274 0.32 -16.86 9.11
C PHE A 274 1.50 -17.74 8.69
N TYR A 275 2.57 -17.83 9.50
CA TYR A 275 3.69 -18.74 9.21
C TYR A 275 3.26 -20.21 9.19
N ARG A 276 2.50 -20.64 10.20
CA ARG A 276 2.05 -22.04 10.31
C ARG A 276 1.12 -22.43 9.15
N ALA A 277 0.21 -21.54 8.77
CA ALA A 277 -0.68 -21.76 7.64
C ALA A 277 0.08 -21.78 6.31
N ARG A 278 0.97 -20.82 6.05
CA ARG A 278 1.84 -20.83 4.86
C ARG A 278 2.67 -22.10 4.78
N ALA A 279 3.22 -22.56 5.91
CA ALA A 279 3.93 -23.83 6.00
C ALA A 279 3.02 -25.01 5.64
N ALA A 280 1.83 -25.13 6.23
CA ALA A 280 0.89 -26.22 5.95
C ALA A 280 0.46 -26.29 4.47
N VAL A 281 0.15 -25.13 3.86
CA VAL A 281 -0.16 -25.04 2.43
C VAL A 281 1.04 -25.47 1.58
N THR A 282 2.23 -24.94 1.90
CA THR A 282 3.46 -25.25 1.17
C THR A 282 3.82 -26.73 1.25
N ARG A 283 3.74 -27.35 2.44
CA ARG A 283 3.92 -28.80 2.64
C ARG A 283 3.03 -29.60 1.69
N ARG A 284 1.74 -29.24 1.60
CA ARG A 284 0.78 -29.90 0.71
C ARG A 284 1.15 -29.75 -0.76
N LEU A 285 1.50 -28.54 -1.19
CA LEU A 285 1.86 -28.24 -2.59
C LEU A 285 3.12 -28.99 -3.03
N LEU A 286 4.13 -29.07 -2.17
CA LEU A 286 5.35 -29.85 -2.41
C LEU A 286 5.01 -31.36 -2.51
N GLN A 287 4.30 -31.90 -1.52
CA GLN A 287 4.01 -33.33 -1.43
C GLN A 287 3.10 -33.86 -2.56
N ARG A 288 2.16 -33.04 -3.07
CA ARG A 288 1.07 -33.53 -3.95
C ARG A 288 1.01 -32.88 -5.32
N HIS A 289 1.58 -31.69 -5.51
CA HIS A 289 1.35 -30.88 -6.71
C HIS A 289 2.61 -30.53 -7.50
N GLY A 290 3.77 -31.10 -7.12
CA GLY A 290 5.02 -30.99 -7.87
C GLY A 290 5.71 -29.63 -7.73
N PHE A 291 5.45 -28.91 -6.63
CA PHE A 291 6.18 -27.69 -6.32
C PHE A 291 7.55 -28.04 -5.76
N THR A 292 8.59 -27.36 -6.23
CA THR A 292 9.99 -27.62 -5.84
C THR A 292 10.73 -26.34 -5.45
N ILE A 293 10.11 -25.17 -5.61
CA ILE A 293 10.71 -23.88 -5.28
C ILE A 293 9.88 -23.24 -4.16
N VAL A 294 10.52 -23.00 -3.01
CA VAL A 294 9.99 -22.15 -1.94
C VAL A 294 10.79 -20.86 -1.97
N ALA A 295 10.18 -19.79 -2.48
CA ALA A 295 10.79 -18.48 -2.58
C ALA A 295 10.24 -17.57 -1.48
N VAL A 296 11.09 -16.78 -0.82
CA VAL A 296 10.70 -15.95 0.33
C VAL A 296 11.19 -14.51 0.18
N GLU A 297 10.47 -13.57 0.80
CA GLU A 297 10.87 -12.17 0.99
C GLU A 297 12.04 -12.07 1.98
N ALA A 298 13.19 -12.59 1.56
CA ALA A 298 14.43 -12.58 2.31
C ALA A 298 15.61 -12.43 1.36
N ASP A 299 16.75 -12.03 1.93
CA ASP A 299 17.98 -11.86 1.18
C ASP A 299 18.48 -13.18 0.59
N TRP A 300 18.89 -13.13 -0.69
CA TRP A 300 19.40 -14.30 -1.41
C TRP A 300 20.53 -15.05 -0.66
N PRO A 301 21.61 -14.39 -0.17
CA PRO A 301 22.72 -15.11 0.44
C PRO A 301 22.34 -15.84 1.75
N ASP A 302 21.40 -15.29 2.52
CA ASP A 302 20.93 -15.90 3.77
C ASP A 302 20.06 -17.12 3.47
N ALA A 303 19.13 -16.99 2.53
CA ALA A 303 18.32 -18.11 2.08
C ALA A 303 19.15 -19.21 1.41
N ALA A 304 20.21 -18.87 0.67
CA ALA A 304 21.12 -19.85 0.05
C ALA A 304 21.83 -20.74 1.08
N GLN A 305 22.13 -20.22 2.28
CA GLN A 305 22.67 -21.03 3.38
C GLN A 305 21.64 -22.03 3.91
N ILE A 306 20.38 -21.60 4.05
CA ILE A 306 19.26 -22.48 4.41
C ILE A 306 19.03 -23.52 3.31
N ASN A 307 19.11 -23.12 2.04
CA ASN A 307 18.98 -24.01 0.88
C ASN A 307 19.98 -25.17 0.94
N ARG A 308 21.27 -24.86 1.16
CA ARG A 308 22.31 -25.88 1.32
C ARG A 308 22.01 -26.82 2.48
N TYR A 309 21.54 -26.29 3.61
CA TYR A 309 21.14 -27.09 4.76
C TYR A 309 19.99 -28.07 4.44
N VAL A 310 18.92 -27.60 3.78
CA VAL A 310 17.76 -28.45 3.44
C VAL A 310 18.04 -29.44 2.31
N ARG A 311 19.05 -29.18 1.46
CA ARG A 311 19.49 -30.09 0.39
C ARG A 311 20.61 -31.06 0.81
N ALA A 312 21.09 -30.94 2.06
CA ALA A 312 22.20 -31.70 2.63
C ALA A 312 23.56 -31.49 1.91
N GLU A 313 23.79 -30.27 1.43
CA GLU A 313 25.06 -29.85 0.83
C GLU A 313 26.05 -29.40 1.93
N GLU A 314 27.37 -29.50 1.68
CA GLU A 314 28.40 -29.17 2.68
C GLU A 314 28.32 -27.72 3.18
N ARG A 315 28.42 -27.55 4.51
CA ARG A 315 28.43 -26.24 5.17
C ARG A 315 29.79 -25.57 4.94
N GLN A 316 29.82 -24.38 4.35
CA GLN A 316 31.07 -23.60 4.29
C GLN A 316 31.46 -23.14 5.70
N SER A 317 32.77 -23.10 5.97
CA SER A 317 33.38 -23.05 7.31
C SER A 317 33.36 -21.68 8.01
N GLU A 318 32.82 -20.63 7.40
CA GLU A 318 32.79 -19.29 8.01
C GLU A 318 31.35 -18.86 8.30
N ALA A 319 31.01 -18.83 9.60
CA ALA A 319 29.75 -18.34 10.09
C ALA A 319 29.72 -16.81 10.00
N GLN A 320 29.21 -16.27 8.90
CA GLN A 320 28.76 -14.87 8.89
C GLN A 320 27.45 -14.73 9.67
N PRO A 321 27.19 -13.60 10.36
CA PRO A 321 25.95 -13.43 11.09
C PRO A 321 24.76 -13.35 10.12
N PHE A 322 23.69 -14.06 10.44
CA PHE A 322 22.49 -14.22 9.60
C PHE A 322 21.53 -13.03 9.72
N PHE A 323 20.84 -12.69 8.62
CA PHE A 323 19.70 -11.75 8.61
C PHE A 323 20.00 -10.43 9.34
N GLN A 324 21.12 -9.78 9.00
CA GLN A 324 21.58 -8.59 9.72
C GLN A 324 20.69 -7.35 9.53
N ARG A 325 19.77 -7.36 8.56
CA ARG A 325 19.01 -6.17 8.17
C ARG A 325 17.48 -6.31 8.32
N PHE A 326 16.97 -7.53 8.32
CA PHE A 326 15.62 -7.80 8.81
C PHE A 326 15.70 -8.00 10.33
N PRO A 327 14.66 -7.64 11.09
CA PRO A 327 14.63 -8.00 12.49
C PRO A 327 14.80 -9.51 12.62
N THR A 328 15.83 -9.93 13.36
CA THR A 328 16.24 -11.34 13.40
C THR A 328 15.07 -12.29 13.66
N TRP A 329 14.13 -11.90 14.53
CA TRP A 329 12.93 -12.66 14.88
C TRP A 329 11.97 -12.98 13.70
N MET A 330 12.02 -12.23 12.60
CA MET A 330 11.11 -12.40 11.46
C MET A 330 11.33 -13.75 10.74
N TRP A 331 12.58 -14.10 10.47
CA TRP A 331 12.93 -15.42 9.89
C TRP A 331 13.51 -16.39 10.93
N ARG A 332 13.93 -15.89 12.10
CA ARG A 332 14.50 -16.68 13.20
C ARG A 332 13.50 -16.90 14.33
N ASN A 333 12.43 -17.61 14.01
CA ASN A 333 11.39 -18.01 14.94
C ASN A 333 11.16 -19.53 14.92
N SER A 334 10.37 -20.01 15.86
CA SER A 334 10.06 -21.43 16.02
C SER A 334 9.34 -22.02 14.80
N GLU A 335 8.45 -21.25 14.18
CA GLU A 335 7.59 -21.66 13.08
C GLU A 335 8.38 -21.89 11.79
N VAL A 336 9.28 -20.97 11.45
CA VAL A 336 10.23 -21.12 10.34
C VAL A 336 11.19 -22.26 10.61
N SER A 337 11.72 -22.39 11.83
CA SER A 337 12.63 -23.48 12.18
C SER A 337 11.96 -24.85 12.04
N GLU A 338 10.71 -25.00 12.45
CA GLU A 338 9.93 -26.23 12.27
C GLU A 338 9.76 -26.55 10.78
N PHE A 339 9.38 -25.55 9.97
CA PHE A 339 9.21 -25.74 8.52
C PHE A 339 10.52 -26.13 7.82
N ILE A 340 11.64 -25.48 8.16
CA ILE A 340 12.97 -25.81 7.60
C ILE A 340 13.42 -27.21 8.03
N GLY A 341 13.16 -27.61 9.28
CA GLY A 341 13.39 -28.97 9.76
C GLY A 341 12.61 -30.00 8.93
N TRP A 342 11.32 -29.77 8.76
CA TRP A 342 10.45 -30.61 7.93
C TRP A 342 10.91 -30.65 6.46
N LEU A 343 11.31 -29.52 5.88
CA LEU A 343 11.75 -29.45 4.48
C LEU A 343 13.02 -30.28 4.24
N ARG A 344 13.94 -30.27 5.22
CA ARG A 344 15.13 -31.11 5.19
C ARG A 344 14.79 -32.59 5.27
N GLU A 345 13.87 -32.98 6.16
CA GLU A 345 13.39 -34.36 6.27
C GLU A 345 12.71 -34.81 4.97
N TYR A 346 11.81 -34.00 4.42
CA TYR A 346 11.15 -34.25 3.14
C TYR A 346 12.15 -34.50 2.01
N ASN A 347 13.21 -33.67 1.92
CA ASN A 347 14.23 -33.82 0.88
C ASN A 347 15.11 -35.06 1.02
N GLN A 348 15.16 -35.74 2.18
CA GLN A 348 15.95 -36.97 2.33
C GLN A 348 15.38 -38.12 1.49
N ASP A 349 14.06 -38.16 1.34
CA ASP A 349 13.34 -39.21 0.63
C ASP A 349 13.07 -38.85 -0.85
N VAL A 350 13.54 -37.68 -1.31
CA VAL A 350 13.27 -37.15 -2.66
C VAL A 350 14.54 -37.19 -3.51
N PRO A 351 14.47 -37.68 -4.77
CA PRO A 351 15.60 -37.66 -5.70
C PRO A 351 16.18 -36.26 -5.90
N ASP A 352 17.50 -36.15 -6.12
CA ASP A 352 18.20 -34.85 -6.17
C ASP A 352 17.60 -33.81 -7.14
N HIS A 353 17.11 -34.26 -8.31
CA HIS A 353 16.49 -33.38 -9.31
C HIS A 353 15.09 -32.87 -8.92
N ALA A 354 14.44 -33.54 -7.96
CA ALA A 354 13.10 -33.22 -7.48
C ALA A 354 13.11 -32.58 -6.08
N LYS A 355 14.28 -32.49 -5.43
CA LYS A 355 14.42 -31.86 -4.11
C LYS A 355 13.92 -30.43 -4.13
N ALA A 356 13.11 -30.09 -3.13
CA ALA A 356 12.64 -28.74 -2.95
C ALA A 356 13.78 -27.83 -2.46
N GLY A 357 13.85 -26.61 -2.99
CA GLY A 357 14.81 -25.58 -2.57
C GLY A 357 14.15 -24.44 -1.81
N PHE A 358 14.97 -23.68 -1.09
CA PHE A 358 14.58 -22.51 -0.31
C PHE A 358 15.38 -21.29 -0.79
N TYR A 359 14.71 -20.29 -1.36
CA TYR A 359 15.37 -19.20 -2.08
C TYR A 359 14.90 -17.83 -1.58
N GLY A 360 15.82 -16.89 -1.46
CA GLY A 360 15.49 -15.50 -1.17
C GLY A 360 15.17 -14.76 -2.46
N LEU A 361 14.35 -13.72 -2.41
CA LEU A 361 14.05 -12.88 -3.56
C LEU A 361 14.59 -11.45 -3.41
N ASP A 362 14.97 -11.05 -2.20
CA ASP A 362 15.21 -9.66 -1.84
C ASP A 362 16.67 -9.21 -2.03
N LEU A 363 16.87 -7.90 -1.97
CA LEU A 363 18.00 -7.17 -2.53
C LEU A 363 18.96 -6.57 -1.47
N TYR A 364 18.73 -6.82 -0.17
CA TYR A 364 19.34 -6.03 0.91
C TYR A 364 20.73 -6.48 1.38
N ASN A 365 21.25 -7.63 0.91
CA ASN A 365 22.57 -8.17 1.30
C ASN A 365 23.65 -8.05 0.20
N MET A 366 24.16 -6.82 -0.01
CA MET A 366 25.23 -6.55 -0.98
C MET A 366 26.57 -7.20 -0.59
N SER A 367 26.97 -7.14 0.68
CA SER A 367 28.24 -7.70 1.17
C SER A 367 28.32 -9.22 1.01
N GLY A 368 27.28 -9.94 1.42
CA GLY A 368 27.16 -11.38 1.23
C GLY A 368 27.10 -11.78 -0.26
N SER A 369 26.50 -10.93 -1.10
CA SER A 369 26.47 -11.15 -2.55
C SER A 369 27.84 -10.96 -3.21
N ILE A 370 28.60 -9.91 -2.83
CA ILE A 370 29.99 -9.74 -3.28
C ILE A 370 30.85 -10.94 -2.84
N ALA A 371 30.74 -11.35 -1.57
CA ALA A 371 31.48 -12.49 -1.05
C ALA A 371 31.19 -13.79 -1.81
N THR A 372 29.91 -14.04 -2.14
CA THR A 372 29.49 -15.22 -2.92
C THR A 372 30.09 -15.23 -4.32
N VAL A 373 30.06 -14.10 -5.03
CA VAL A 373 30.68 -13.95 -6.36
C VAL A 373 32.19 -14.20 -6.30
N LEU A 374 32.87 -13.59 -5.34
CA LEU A 374 34.31 -13.73 -5.17
C LEU A 374 34.70 -15.16 -4.81
N ALA A 375 33.98 -15.82 -3.90
CA ALA A 375 34.23 -17.21 -3.51
C ALA A 375 34.07 -18.18 -4.68
N TYR A 376 33.07 -17.98 -5.54
CA TYR A 376 32.92 -18.77 -6.77
C TYR A 376 34.09 -18.52 -7.72
N LEU A 377 34.40 -17.26 -8.03
CA LEU A 377 35.48 -16.90 -8.96
C LEU A 377 36.86 -17.37 -8.45
N ASP A 378 37.15 -17.27 -7.16
CA ASP A 378 38.40 -17.78 -6.58
C ASP A 378 38.58 -19.29 -6.83
N LYS A 379 37.47 -20.04 -6.89
CA LYS A 379 37.48 -21.48 -7.15
C LYS A 379 37.62 -21.80 -8.64
N VAL A 380 36.95 -21.06 -9.52
CA VAL A 380 36.85 -21.41 -10.95
C VAL A 380 37.74 -20.60 -11.88
N ASP A 381 38.06 -19.36 -11.53
CA ASP A 381 38.90 -18.43 -12.31
C ASP A 381 39.51 -17.33 -11.40
N PRO A 382 40.66 -17.60 -10.78
CA PRO A 382 41.33 -16.66 -9.88
C PRO A 382 41.74 -15.33 -10.54
N GLU A 383 41.96 -15.30 -11.86
CA GLU A 383 42.26 -14.06 -12.58
C GLU A 383 41.01 -13.18 -12.68
N ALA A 384 39.85 -13.77 -13.01
CA ALA A 384 38.57 -13.07 -12.97
C ALA A 384 38.18 -12.66 -11.54
N ALA A 385 38.56 -13.43 -10.52
CA ALA A 385 38.37 -13.04 -9.12
C ALA A 385 39.17 -11.78 -8.75
N ALA A 386 40.40 -11.64 -9.28
CA ALA A 386 41.20 -10.42 -9.08
C ALA A 386 40.55 -9.20 -9.74
N VAL A 387 40.03 -9.36 -10.96
CA VAL A 387 39.28 -8.31 -11.68
C VAL A 387 37.97 -7.94 -10.95
N ALA A 388 37.24 -8.93 -10.43
CA ALA A 388 36.01 -8.70 -9.66
C ALA A 388 36.29 -7.93 -8.36
N ARG A 389 37.39 -8.23 -7.65
CA ARG A 389 37.83 -7.45 -6.47
C ARG A 389 38.14 -6.00 -6.81
N GLU A 390 38.77 -5.75 -7.96
CA GLU A 390 39.04 -4.39 -8.43
C GLU A 390 37.74 -3.64 -8.77
N ARG A 391 36.82 -4.29 -9.48
CA ARG A 391 35.52 -3.71 -9.89
C ARG A 391 34.59 -3.45 -8.72
N TYR A 392 34.53 -4.36 -7.74
CA TYR A 392 33.78 -4.15 -6.50
C TYR A 392 34.51 -3.24 -5.50
N GLY A 393 35.80 -2.97 -5.70
CA GLY A 393 36.64 -2.20 -4.78
C GLY A 393 36.12 -0.80 -4.46
N CYS A 394 35.31 -0.20 -5.34
CA CYS A 394 34.67 1.09 -5.09
C CYS A 394 33.36 1.01 -4.28
N LEU A 395 32.76 -0.18 -4.16
CA LEU A 395 31.62 -0.51 -3.29
C LEU A 395 32.06 -1.05 -1.91
N MET A 396 33.25 -1.66 -1.84
CA MET A 396 33.81 -2.26 -0.63
C MET A 396 33.98 -1.31 0.60
N PRO A 397 34.11 0.02 0.45
CA PRO A 397 34.08 0.92 1.61
C PRO A 397 32.67 1.17 2.17
N TRP A 398 31.62 0.87 1.40
CA TRP A 398 30.23 1.27 1.68
C TRP A 398 29.30 0.10 2.03
N GLN A 399 29.85 -1.11 2.13
CA GLN A 399 29.09 -2.37 2.32
C GLN A 399 28.23 -2.36 3.59
N ASN A 400 28.64 -1.59 4.59
CA ASN A 400 27.97 -1.46 5.88
C ASN A 400 27.15 -0.15 5.99
N GLU A 401 27.29 0.80 5.05
CA GLU A 401 26.58 2.09 5.02
C GLU A 401 26.15 2.49 3.59
N PRO A 402 25.09 1.85 3.05
CA PRO A 402 24.69 2.05 1.65
C PRO A 402 24.09 3.43 1.35
N SER A 403 23.52 4.08 2.36
CA SER A 403 23.04 5.46 2.30
C SER A 403 24.20 6.43 2.01
N THR A 404 25.36 6.23 2.64
CA THR A 404 26.53 7.09 2.40
C THR A 404 27.03 7.00 0.95
N TYR A 405 26.94 5.83 0.31
CA TYR A 405 27.22 5.64 -1.12
C TYR A 405 26.24 6.42 -2.01
N GLY A 406 24.93 6.31 -1.75
CA GLY A 406 23.90 7.05 -2.49
C GLY A 406 24.16 8.55 -2.48
N ARG A 407 24.50 9.13 -1.32
CA ARG A 407 24.86 10.56 -1.18
C ARG A 407 26.18 10.93 -1.86
N ALA A 408 27.17 10.02 -1.86
CA ALA A 408 28.47 10.24 -2.51
C ALA A 408 28.35 10.20 -4.04
N ALA A 409 27.51 9.30 -4.58
CA ALA A 409 27.24 9.14 -6.00
C ALA A 409 26.57 10.38 -6.64
N LEU A 410 25.94 11.26 -5.84
CA LEU A 410 25.31 12.51 -6.30
C LEU A 410 26.28 13.68 -6.47
N ARG A 411 27.55 13.55 -6.04
CA ARG A 411 28.53 14.64 -6.14
C ARG A 411 29.13 14.72 -7.55
N PRO A 412 29.20 15.92 -8.18
CA PRO A 412 29.89 16.08 -9.46
C PRO A 412 31.35 15.64 -9.36
N GLY A 413 31.75 14.64 -10.16
CA GLY A 413 33.13 14.12 -10.20
C GLY A 413 33.38 12.81 -9.43
N TYR A 414 32.37 12.19 -8.83
CA TYR A 414 32.51 10.84 -8.28
C TYR A 414 32.58 9.80 -9.42
N ARG A 415 33.61 8.95 -9.45
CA ARG A 415 33.72 7.86 -10.43
C ARG A 415 32.60 6.85 -10.17
N THR A 416 31.74 6.64 -11.16
CA THR A 416 30.59 5.73 -11.06
C THR A 416 31.06 4.27 -11.06
N CYS A 417 30.67 3.51 -10.04
CA CYS A 417 30.90 2.06 -9.98
C CYS A 417 30.00 1.28 -10.95
N GLU A 418 28.90 1.89 -11.40
CA GLU A 418 27.85 1.26 -12.22
C GLU A 418 28.41 0.51 -13.42
N GLU A 419 29.20 1.14 -14.28
CA GLU A 419 29.76 0.48 -15.48
C GLU A 419 30.60 -0.75 -15.11
N ALA A 420 31.40 -0.67 -14.05
CA ALA A 420 32.26 -1.76 -13.60
C ALA A 420 31.45 -2.91 -12.98
N VAL A 421 30.41 -2.61 -12.21
CA VAL A 421 29.54 -3.58 -11.54
C VAL A 421 28.61 -4.27 -12.54
N VAL A 422 27.99 -3.51 -13.45
CA VAL A 422 27.18 -4.03 -14.56
C VAL A 422 28.04 -4.90 -15.48
N ARG A 423 29.27 -4.48 -15.78
CA ARG A 423 30.20 -5.29 -16.60
C ARG A 423 30.64 -6.56 -15.89
N GLN A 424 30.83 -6.55 -14.57
CA GLN A 424 31.08 -7.77 -13.82
C GLN A 424 29.90 -8.75 -13.87
N CYS A 425 28.68 -8.22 -13.77
CA CYS A 425 27.46 -9.00 -13.94
C CYS A 425 27.38 -9.60 -15.37
N MET A 426 27.60 -8.79 -16.40
CA MET A 426 27.60 -9.23 -17.81
C MET A 426 28.67 -10.31 -18.10
N ASP A 427 29.91 -10.13 -17.62
CA ASP A 427 30.99 -11.10 -17.83
C ASP A 427 30.66 -12.48 -17.20
N LEU A 428 29.97 -12.52 -16.05
CA LEU A 428 29.46 -13.75 -15.45
C LEU A 428 28.29 -14.37 -16.24
N PHE A 429 27.45 -13.55 -16.88
CA PHE A 429 26.39 -14.04 -17.77
C PHE A 429 26.94 -14.65 -19.07
N GLU A 430 27.90 -13.99 -19.71
CA GLU A 430 28.49 -14.42 -20.98
C GLU A 430 29.25 -15.74 -20.87
N ARG A 431 29.91 -15.99 -19.73
CA ARG A 431 30.61 -17.26 -19.45
C ARG A 431 29.68 -18.47 -19.37
N SER A 432 28.36 -18.27 -19.34
CA SER A 432 27.40 -19.32 -19.02
C SER A 432 26.74 -20.03 -20.19
N MET A 433 27.19 -19.79 -21.42
CA MET A 433 26.74 -20.59 -22.58
C MET A 433 27.26 -22.04 -22.55
N ALA A 434 27.91 -22.50 -21.47
CA ALA A 434 28.63 -23.78 -21.43
C ALA A 434 28.15 -24.83 -20.39
N GLU A 435 27.73 -24.51 -19.15
CA GLU A 435 27.46 -25.55 -18.11
C GLU A 435 26.38 -25.21 -17.07
N GLY A 436 25.73 -26.25 -16.52
CA GLY A 436 24.63 -26.19 -15.53
C GLY A 436 25.02 -26.61 -14.10
N ASP A 437 25.85 -25.82 -13.44
CA ASP A 437 26.27 -26.00 -12.03
C ASP A 437 25.44 -25.08 -11.10
N GLY A 438 24.96 -25.60 -9.96
CA GLY A 438 24.23 -24.84 -8.94
C GLY A 438 25.06 -23.72 -8.30
N ALA A 439 26.39 -23.91 -8.17
CA ALA A 439 27.28 -22.86 -7.69
C ALA A 439 27.39 -21.67 -8.67
N LEU A 440 27.24 -21.93 -9.97
CA LEU A 440 27.18 -20.89 -10.99
C LEU A 440 25.86 -20.11 -10.93
N LEU A 441 24.74 -20.76 -10.60
CA LEU A 441 23.45 -20.09 -10.40
C LEU A 441 23.53 -19.10 -9.23
N ASP A 442 24.06 -19.52 -8.09
CA ASP A 442 24.25 -18.66 -6.91
C ASP A 442 25.16 -17.46 -7.24
N ALA A 443 26.28 -17.68 -7.92
CA ALA A 443 27.21 -16.61 -8.30
C ALA A 443 26.57 -15.61 -9.28
N LYS A 444 25.80 -16.08 -10.27
CA LYS A 444 25.06 -15.20 -11.21
C LYS A 444 24.04 -14.34 -10.47
N GLN A 445 23.26 -14.94 -9.59
CA GLN A 445 22.21 -14.24 -8.88
C GLN A 445 22.81 -13.21 -7.91
N SER A 446 23.87 -13.57 -7.20
CA SER A 446 24.61 -12.62 -6.37
C SER A 446 25.19 -11.46 -7.19
N ALA A 447 25.73 -11.70 -8.38
CA ALA A 447 26.23 -10.60 -9.23
C ALA A 447 25.12 -9.64 -9.70
N ARG A 448 23.93 -10.18 -10.02
CA ARG A 448 22.74 -9.37 -10.32
C ARG A 448 22.26 -8.57 -9.12
N LEU A 449 22.26 -9.18 -7.93
CA LEU A 449 21.90 -8.51 -6.69
C LEU A 449 22.82 -7.32 -6.45
N VAL A 450 24.14 -7.47 -6.62
CA VAL A 450 25.09 -6.34 -6.48
C VAL A 450 24.78 -5.21 -7.47
N ALA A 451 24.50 -5.52 -8.74
CA ALA A 451 24.14 -4.50 -9.74
C ALA A 451 22.80 -3.81 -9.42
N SER A 452 21.80 -4.58 -8.99
CA SER A 452 20.48 -4.05 -8.64
C SER A 452 20.53 -3.22 -7.36
N ALA A 453 21.32 -3.65 -6.37
CA ALA A 453 21.56 -2.94 -5.12
C ALA A 453 22.32 -1.62 -5.32
N GLU A 454 23.31 -1.57 -6.22
CA GLU A 454 23.98 -0.31 -6.59
C GLU A 454 22.98 0.72 -7.14
N ARG A 455 22.12 0.29 -8.09
CA ARG A 455 21.08 1.14 -8.66
C ARG A 455 20.05 1.57 -7.62
N TYR A 456 19.63 0.66 -6.75
CA TYR A 456 18.69 0.92 -5.65
C TYR A 456 19.27 1.95 -4.66
N TYR A 457 20.54 1.85 -4.27
CA TYR A 457 21.16 2.81 -3.34
C TYR A 457 21.32 4.21 -3.95
N ARG A 458 21.45 4.32 -5.28
CA ARG A 458 21.48 5.61 -5.97
C ARG A 458 20.11 6.30 -5.98
N VAL A 459 19.03 5.54 -6.22
CA VAL A 459 17.67 6.10 -6.27
C VAL A 459 17.04 6.32 -4.90
N MET A 460 17.58 5.67 -3.85
CA MET A 460 17.14 5.80 -2.45
C MET A 460 17.04 7.27 -1.96
N TYR A 461 17.85 8.17 -2.52
CA TYR A 461 17.85 9.59 -2.16
C TYR A 461 16.85 10.46 -2.92
N TYR A 462 16.26 9.94 -3.99
CA TYR A 462 15.25 10.66 -4.78
C TYR A 462 13.82 10.45 -4.27
N GLY A 463 13.61 9.46 -3.38
CA GLY A 463 12.32 9.16 -2.76
C GLY A 463 11.23 8.69 -3.74
N GLY A 464 10.21 8.01 -3.23
CA GLY A 464 8.99 7.66 -3.99
C GLY A 464 8.99 6.27 -4.64
N ALA A 465 7.99 6.06 -5.51
CA ALA A 465 7.63 4.77 -6.10
C ALA A 465 8.78 4.03 -6.80
N GLU A 466 9.78 4.73 -7.31
CA GLU A 466 10.88 4.10 -8.06
C GLU A 466 11.72 3.14 -7.21
N THR A 467 11.94 3.43 -5.91
CA THR A 467 12.71 2.55 -5.04
C THR A 467 11.95 1.26 -4.74
N TRP A 468 10.64 1.39 -4.47
CA TRP A 468 9.72 0.28 -4.31
C TRP A 468 9.65 -0.58 -5.57
N ASN A 469 9.42 0.07 -6.72
CA ASN A 469 9.28 -0.59 -8.02
C ASN A 469 10.55 -1.33 -8.43
N LEU A 470 11.73 -0.82 -8.10
CA LEU A 470 12.99 -1.51 -8.35
C LEU A 470 13.15 -2.77 -7.49
N ARG A 471 12.78 -2.71 -6.21
CA ARG A 471 12.84 -3.87 -5.30
C ARG A 471 11.88 -4.97 -5.75
N ASP A 472 10.61 -4.66 -5.97
CA ASP A 472 9.62 -5.67 -6.39
C ASP A 472 9.88 -6.22 -7.79
N ARG A 473 10.40 -5.38 -8.71
CA ARG A 473 10.88 -5.85 -10.01
C ARG A 473 12.04 -6.82 -9.86
N HIS A 474 13.00 -6.54 -8.97
CA HIS A 474 14.09 -7.46 -8.69
C HIS A 474 13.59 -8.80 -8.12
N MET A 475 12.66 -8.77 -7.16
CA MET A 475 12.07 -9.99 -6.61
C MET A 475 11.38 -10.83 -7.70
N PHE A 476 10.61 -10.17 -8.59
CA PHE A 476 9.96 -10.84 -9.71
C PHE A 476 10.96 -11.41 -10.73
N GLU A 477 11.97 -10.64 -11.14
CA GLU A 477 12.99 -11.08 -12.09
C GLU A 477 13.78 -12.27 -11.54
N THR A 478 14.09 -12.27 -10.25
CA THR A 478 14.74 -13.38 -9.56
C THR A 478 13.86 -14.63 -9.57
N LEU A 479 12.55 -14.48 -9.34
CA LEU A 479 11.59 -15.58 -9.42
C LEU A 479 11.44 -16.14 -10.84
N ASP A 480 11.32 -15.29 -11.87
CA ASP A 480 11.20 -15.75 -13.27
C ASP A 480 12.45 -16.53 -13.69
N GLN A 481 13.63 -16.08 -13.28
CA GLN A 481 14.90 -16.77 -13.55
C GLN A 481 15.02 -18.10 -12.81
N LEU A 482 14.58 -18.17 -11.55
CA LEU A 482 14.49 -19.43 -10.81
C LEU A 482 13.59 -20.44 -11.54
N LEU A 483 12.43 -19.98 -12.00
CA LEU A 483 11.50 -20.81 -12.76
C LEU A 483 12.13 -21.27 -14.08
N GLU A 484 12.85 -20.40 -14.80
CA GLU A 484 13.56 -20.75 -16.03
C GLU A 484 14.69 -21.76 -15.78
N ALA A 485 15.51 -21.56 -14.75
CA ALA A 485 16.63 -22.44 -14.39
C ALA A 485 16.16 -23.85 -14.01
N HIS A 486 15.00 -23.97 -13.35
CA HIS A 486 14.39 -25.24 -13.00
C HIS A 486 13.53 -25.85 -14.12
N GLY A 487 13.42 -25.18 -15.27
CA GLY A 487 12.71 -25.65 -16.46
C GLY A 487 11.25 -25.18 -16.58
N PRO A 488 10.63 -25.36 -17.75
CA PRO A 488 9.32 -24.77 -18.09
C PRO A 488 8.15 -25.27 -17.23
N ASP A 489 8.27 -26.48 -16.68
CA ASP A 489 7.25 -27.13 -15.83
C ASP A 489 7.47 -26.90 -14.34
N SER A 490 8.50 -26.13 -13.96
CA SER A 490 8.78 -25.78 -12.57
C SER A 490 7.63 -24.97 -11.95
N LYS A 491 7.42 -25.19 -10.66
CA LYS A 491 6.41 -24.49 -9.86
C LYS A 491 6.99 -23.95 -8.57
N ALA A 492 6.54 -22.75 -8.22
CA ALA A 492 7.03 -22.01 -7.06
C ALA A 492 5.90 -21.61 -6.10
N VAL A 493 6.18 -21.73 -4.82
CA VAL A 493 5.41 -21.08 -3.75
C VAL A 493 6.21 -19.86 -3.28
N VAL A 494 5.58 -18.70 -3.22
CA VAL A 494 6.22 -17.45 -2.78
C VAL A 494 5.63 -17.02 -1.45
N TRP A 495 6.46 -16.71 -0.46
CA TRP A 495 6.05 -16.13 0.82
C TRP A 495 6.54 -14.69 0.91
N ALA A 496 5.62 -13.74 0.93
CA ALA A 496 5.93 -12.33 1.12
C ALA A 496 4.71 -11.63 1.75
N HIS A 497 4.88 -10.38 2.16
CA HIS A 497 3.77 -9.60 2.73
C HIS A 497 2.63 -9.39 1.72
N ASN A 498 1.39 -9.16 2.19
CA ASN A 498 0.23 -8.87 1.32
C ASN A 498 0.52 -7.71 0.35
N SER A 499 1.28 -6.69 0.79
CA SER A 499 1.70 -5.55 -0.04
C SER A 499 2.55 -5.95 -1.25
N HIS A 500 3.26 -7.08 -1.17
CA HIS A 500 4.08 -7.61 -2.26
C HIS A 500 3.29 -8.56 -3.16
N ILE A 501 2.46 -9.41 -2.58
CA ILE A 501 1.83 -10.53 -3.32
C ILE A 501 0.47 -10.22 -3.93
N GLY A 502 -0.21 -9.15 -3.51
CA GLY A 502 -1.48 -8.74 -4.12
C GLY A 502 -1.29 -8.19 -5.54
N ASP A 503 -2.37 -7.98 -6.31
CA ASP A 503 -2.30 -7.20 -7.56
C ASP A 503 -2.37 -5.69 -7.25
N ALA A 504 -1.21 -5.01 -7.24
CA ALA A 504 -1.10 -3.59 -6.86
C ALA A 504 -1.99 -2.64 -7.67
N ARG A 505 -2.39 -3.00 -8.90
CA ARG A 505 -3.31 -2.18 -9.71
C ARG A 505 -4.69 -1.99 -9.07
N HIS A 506 -4.99 -2.79 -8.06
CA HIS A 506 -6.25 -2.82 -7.33
C HIS A 506 -6.09 -2.40 -5.86
N THR A 507 -4.99 -1.71 -5.54
CA THR A 507 -4.72 -1.11 -4.23
C THR A 507 -4.27 0.35 -4.40
N ASP A 508 -4.22 1.12 -3.32
CA ASP A 508 -3.63 2.47 -3.32
C ASP A 508 -2.17 2.48 -3.80
N MET A 509 -1.43 1.37 -3.64
CA MET A 509 -0.05 1.30 -4.14
C MET A 509 0.00 1.57 -5.64
N GLY A 510 -0.76 0.82 -6.45
CA GLY A 510 -0.76 1.05 -7.89
C GLY A 510 -1.60 2.25 -8.33
N THR A 511 -2.69 2.57 -7.63
CA THR A 511 -3.64 3.59 -8.08
C THR A 511 -3.29 5.01 -7.61
N VAL A 512 -2.66 5.14 -6.44
CA VAL A 512 -2.32 6.43 -5.82
C VAL A 512 -0.81 6.67 -5.85
N ARG A 513 -0.01 5.63 -5.57
CA ARG A 513 1.45 5.77 -5.38
C ARG A 513 2.28 5.43 -6.62
N ASP A 514 1.68 4.95 -7.71
CA ASP A 514 2.40 4.47 -8.91
C ASP A 514 3.41 3.34 -8.58
N GLU A 515 3.09 2.57 -7.54
CA GLU A 515 3.87 1.44 -7.04
C GLU A 515 3.39 0.13 -7.68
N LEU A 516 4.33 -0.71 -8.11
CA LEU A 516 4.09 -2.07 -8.57
C LEU A 516 4.52 -3.08 -7.51
N ASN A 517 4.06 -4.32 -7.64
CA ASN A 517 4.51 -5.40 -6.77
C ASN A 517 4.70 -6.73 -7.51
N ILE A 518 5.36 -7.70 -6.87
CA ILE A 518 5.61 -9.02 -7.46
C ILE A 518 4.32 -9.77 -7.82
N GLY A 519 3.24 -9.59 -7.05
CA GLY A 519 1.93 -10.18 -7.33
C GLY A 519 1.34 -9.73 -8.67
N GLN A 520 1.33 -8.42 -8.91
CA GLN A 520 0.96 -7.83 -10.21
C GLN A 520 1.84 -8.38 -11.34
N LEU A 521 3.18 -8.35 -11.18
CA LEU A 521 4.09 -8.80 -12.23
C LEU A 521 3.92 -10.29 -12.56
N CYS A 522 3.69 -11.14 -11.54
CA CYS A 522 3.35 -12.54 -11.74
C CYS A 522 2.03 -12.72 -12.48
N ARG A 523 1.02 -11.88 -12.21
CA ARG A 523 -0.26 -11.91 -12.91
C ARG A 523 -0.09 -11.51 -14.38
N GLU A 524 0.68 -10.47 -14.66
CA GLU A 524 0.93 -9.99 -16.02
C GLU A 524 1.73 -11.02 -16.85
N ARG A 525 2.75 -11.64 -16.24
CA ARG A 525 3.62 -12.62 -16.90
C ARG A 525 2.97 -13.99 -17.11
N PHE A 526 2.32 -14.53 -16.08
CA PHE A 526 1.84 -15.91 -16.07
C PHE A 526 0.30 -16.03 -16.18
N GLY A 527 -0.43 -14.91 -16.09
CA GLY A 527 -1.87 -14.86 -16.23
C GLY A 527 -2.59 -15.73 -15.20
N ALA A 528 -3.54 -16.54 -15.68
CA ALA A 528 -4.28 -17.50 -14.85
C ALA A 528 -3.41 -18.63 -14.26
N ARG A 529 -2.13 -18.75 -14.63
CA ARG A 529 -1.23 -19.72 -13.98
C ARG A 529 -0.65 -19.20 -12.66
N THR A 530 -1.06 -18.02 -12.23
CA THR A 530 -0.75 -17.44 -10.92
C THR A 530 -1.95 -17.57 -9.99
N ALA A 531 -1.71 -17.86 -8.72
CA ALA A 531 -2.67 -17.64 -7.63
C ALA A 531 -2.08 -16.70 -6.58
N LEU A 532 -2.84 -15.66 -6.23
CA LEU A 532 -2.52 -14.69 -5.18
C LEU A 532 -3.45 -14.95 -4.00
N ILE A 533 -2.90 -15.30 -2.83
CA ILE A 533 -3.69 -15.69 -1.65
C ILE A 533 -3.30 -14.78 -0.49
N GLY A 534 -4.19 -13.86 -0.13
CA GLY A 534 -4.01 -12.93 1.00
C GLY A 534 -4.39 -13.57 2.33
N PHE A 535 -3.86 -13.02 3.42
CA PHE A 535 -4.15 -13.46 4.79
C PHE A 535 -4.53 -12.25 5.64
N GLY A 536 -5.42 -12.41 6.62
CA GLY A 536 -5.84 -11.31 7.50
C GLY A 536 -6.32 -11.74 8.87
N THR A 537 -6.43 -10.77 9.77
CA THR A 537 -6.90 -10.95 11.15
C THR A 537 -7.60 -9.71 11.70
N ASP A 538 -8.52 -9.89 12.66
CA ASP A 538 -9.21 -8.78 13.34
C ASP A 538 -8.41 -8.30 14.56
N THR A 539 -8.09 -9.21 15.48
CA THR A 539 -7.38 -8.91 16.73
C THR A 539 -6.34 -9.97 17.06
N GLY A 540 -5.55 -9.75 18.11
CA GLY A 540 -4.54 -10.71 18.53
C GLY A 540 -3.31 -10.03 19.09
N THR A 541 -2.18 -10.73 18.99
CA THR A 541 -0.86 -10.14 19.25
C THR A 541 0.04 -10.31 18.04
N VAL A 542 1.01 -9.41 17.91
CA VAL A 542 2.00 -9.41 16.82
C VAL A 542 3.40 -9.11 17.38
N ALA A 543 4.41 -9.84 16.92
CA ALA A 543 5.81 -9.48 17.15
C ALA A 543 6.19 -8.34 16.20
N CYS A 544 6.70 -7.24 16.72
CA CYS A 544 7.00 -6.03 15.95
C CYS A 544 8.03 -5.16 16.69
N ALA A 545 8.42 -4.04 16.08
CA ALA A 545 9.15 -2.98 16.76
C ALA A 545 8.34 -1.67 16.72
N SER A 546 8.61 -0.76 17.66
CA SER A 546 8.06 0.61 17.64
C SER A 546 8.69 1.50 16.57
N ASP A 547 9.97 1.23 16.28
CA ASP A 547 10.83 1.98 15.37
C ASP A 547 11.75 1.03 14.61
N TRP A 548 12.32 1.50 13.50
CA TRP A 548 13.38 0.79 12.81
C TRP A 548 14.56 0.54 13.76
N ASP A 549 15.11 -0.67 13.71
CA ASP A 549 16.18 -1.15 14.61
C ASP A 549 15.81 -1.16 16.11
N GLY A 550 14.53 -0.96 16.45
CA GLY A 550 14.02 -1.11 17.81
C GLY A 550 14.06 -2.55 18.31
N GLU A 551 14.03 -2.72 19.64
CA GLU A 551 13.88 -4.05 20.23
C GLU A 551 12.55 -4.68 19.81
N MET A 552 12.53 -6.01 19.75
CA MET A 552 11.29 -6.72 19.47
C MET A 552 10.35 -6.63 20.66
N GLU A 553 9.12 -6.24 20.37
CA GLU A 553 8.01 -6.14 21.30
C GLU A 553 6.87 -7.04 20.81
N VAL A 554 6.10 -7.57 21.76
CA VAL A 554 4.81 -8.18 21.47
C VAL A 554 3.74 -7.14 21.78
N LYS A 555 3.00 -6.72 20.76
CA LYS A 555 1.94 -5.71 20.90
C LYS A 555 0.58 -6.30 20.58
N ASP A 556 -0.45 -5.74 21.21
CA ASP A 556 -1.85 -6.05 20.88
C ASP A 556 -2.23 -5.41 19.55
N VAL A 557 -2.85 -6.19 18.66
CA VAL A 557 -3.43 -5.68 17.42
C VAL A 557 -4.78 -5.06 17.75
N ASN A 558 -5.01 -3.81 17.33
CA ASN A 558 -6.29 -3.16 17.57
C ASN A 558 -7.41 -3.90 16.83
N PRO A 559 -8.68 -3.80 17.28
CA PRO A 559 -9.81 -4.24 16.48
C PRO A 559 -9.83 -3.63 15.09
N SER A 560 -10.28 -4.38 14.09
CA SER A 560 -10.39 -3.89 12.71
C SER A 560 -11.29 -2.65 12.60
N LEU A 561 -10.97 -1.77 11.64
CA LEU A 561 -11.76 -0.56 11.41
C LEU A 561 -13.19 -0.91 10.98
N PRO A 562 -14.24 -0.23 11.48
CA PRO A 562 -15.63 -0.58 11.18
C PRO A 562 -16.01 -0.70 9.69
N ASN A 563 -15.29 0.02 8.81
CA ASN A 563 -15.51 0.03 7.37
C ASN A 563 -14.49 -0.82 6.57
N SER A 564 -13.59 -1.54 7.23
CA SER A 564 -12.54 -2.33 6.59
C SER A 564 -13.02 -3.70 6.10
N PHE A 565 -12.21 -4.33 5.26
CA PHE A 565 -12.47 -5.70 4.83
C PHE A 565 -12.36 -6.72 5.98
N GLU A 566 -11.39 -6.55 6.88
CA GLU A 566 -11.22 -7.36 8.09
C GLU A 566 -12.49 -7.32 8.94
N ARG A 567 -13.13 -6.16 9.05
CA ARG A 567 -14.38 -6.06 9.80
C ARG A 567 -15.51 -6.87 9.19
N LEU A 568 -15.61 -6.90 7.86
CA LEU A 568 -16.59 -7.76 7.18
C LEU A 568 -16.33 -9.25 7.44
N CYS A 569 -15.05 -9.63 7.57
CA CYS A 569 -14.65 -11.00 7.91
C CYS A 569 -14.97 -11.33 9.38
N HIS A 570 -14.66 -10.42 10.31
CA HIS A 570 -15.01 -10.55 11.73
C HIS A 570 -16.51 -10.69 11.95
N ASP A 571 -17.29 -9.78 11.36
CA ASP A 571 -18.76 -9.74 11.48
C ASP A 571 -19.45 -10.94 10.77
N SER A 572 -18.70 -11.74 10.01
CA SER A 572 -19.19 -13.03 9.48
C SER A 572 -19.43 -14.07 10.59
N GLY A 573 -18.78 -13.87 11.75
CA GLY A 573 -18.87 -14.74 12.93
C GLY A 573 -18.10 -16.07 12.79
N LYS A 574 -17.26 -16.21 11.76
CA LYS A 574 -16.42 -17.39 11.56
C LYS A 574 -15.01 -17.18 12.14
N PRO A 575 -14.51 -18.07 13.00
CA PRO A 575 -13.20 -17.91 13.63
C PRO A 575 -12.03 -18.09 12.65
N SER A 576 -12.19 -18.96 11.65
CA SER A 576 -11.19 -19.16 10.59
C SER A 576 -11.84 -19.72 9.34
N PHE A 577 -11.47 -19.18 8.17
CA PHE A 577 -12.03 -19.64 6.90
C PHE A 577 -11.16 -19.32 5.69
N LEU A 578 -11.42 -20.03 4.59
CA LEU A 578 -10.91 -19.74 3.26
C LEU A 578 -12.06 -19.18 2.41
N LEU A 579 -11.86 -18.01 1.83
CA LEU A 579 -12.76 -17.40 0.87
C LEU A 579 -12.12 -17.38 -0.52
N ASP A 580 -12.66 -18.16 -1.44
CA ASP A 580 -12.18 -18.26 -2.83
C ASP A 580 -13.05 -17.37 -3.73
N PHE A 581 -12.55 -16.18 -4.07
CA PHE A 581 -13.31 -15.18 -4.83
C PHE A 581 -13.69 -15.71 -6.23
N GLY A 582 -12.83 -16.53 -6.84
CA GLY A 582 -13.05 -17.11 -8.16
C GLY A 582 -14.23 -18.07 -8.24
N ARG A 583 -14.68 -18.64 -7.10
CA ARG A 583 -15.85 -19.52 -7.03
C ARG A 583 -17.17 -18.77 -6.82
N HIS A 584 -17.12 -17.49 -6.46
CA HIS A 584 -18.29 -16.72 -6.04
C HIS A 584 -18.40 -15.40 -6.80
N GLY A 585 -18.65 -15.45 -8.12
CA GLY A 585 -18.64 -14.27 -8.99
C GLY A 585 -19.41 -13.05 -8.44
N ARG A 586 -20.66 -13.23 -7.99
CA ARG A 586 -21.47 -12.12 -7.43
C ARG A 586 -20.90 -11.54 -6.13
N LEU A 587 -20.44 -12.40 -5.21
CA LEU A 587 -19.82 -11.93 -3.96
C LEU A 587 -18.46 -11.28 -4.24
N GLY A 588 -17.70 -11.83 -5.19
CA GLY A 588 -16.45 -11.25 -5.66
C GLY A 588 -16.65 -9.84 -6.21
N ASP A 589 -17.70 -9.60 -6.99
CA ASP A 589 -18.03 -8.27 -7.49
C ASP A 589 -18.41 -7.30 -6.36
N ASP A 590 -19.22 -7.74 -5.39
CA ASP A 590 -19.59 -6.92 -4.22
C ASP A 590 -18.36 -6.59 -3.32
N LEU A 591 -17.39 -7.50 -3.26
CA LEU A 591 -16.12 -7.33 -2.56
C LEU A 591 -15.05 -6.61 -3.40
N ALA A 592 -15.35 -6.26 -4.65
CA ALA A 592 -14.44 -5.48 -5.50
C ALA A 592 -14.49 -3.99 -5.17
N THR A 593 -15.50 -3.51 -4.44
CA THR A 593 -15.53 -2.12 -3.95
C THR A 593 -14.32 -1.87 -3.04
N PRO A 594 -13.51 -0.83 -3.31
CA PRO A 594 -12.38 -0.47 -2.46
C PRO A 594 -12.80 -0.23 -1.01
N ARG A 595 -12.05 -0.80 -0.07
CA ARG A 595 -12.21 -0.61 1.38
C ARG A 595 -10.84 -0.60 2.04
N PRO A 596 -10.71 -0.03 3.25
CA PRO A 596 -9.49 -0.17 4.01
C PRO A 596 -9.16 -1.65 4.23
N GLU A 597 -7.90 -1.98 4.03
CA GLU A 597 -7.29 -3.26 4.37
C GLU A 597 -6.01 -3.01 5.17
N ARG A 598 -5.72 -3.89 6.13
CA ARG A 598 -4.64 -3.77 7.10
C ARG A 598 -3.33 -4.39 6.58
N TYR A 599 -2.24 -3.67 6.81
CA TYR A 599 -0.86 -4.01 6.43
C TYR A 599 0.10 -3.66 7.57
N ILE A 600 0.45 -4.65 8.39
CA ILE A 600 1.37 -4.47 9.52
C ILE A 600 2.77 -4.97 9.11
N GLY A 601 3.71 -4.05 8.91
CA GLY A 601 5.09 -4.42 8.61
C GLY A 601 5.86 -4.94 9.83
N VAL A 602 7.19 -4.82 9.76
CA VAL A 602 8.06 -5.08 10.92
C VAL A 602 7.88 -4.05 12.03
N ILE A 603 7.40 -2.86 11.67
CA ILE A 603 7.01 -1.81 12.60
C ILE A 603 5.50 -1.81 12.77
N TYR A 604 5.06 -1.70 14.02
CA TYR A 604 3.66 -1.53 14.33
C TYR A 604 3.48 -0.49 15.44
N ARG A 605 2.70 0.56 15.11
CA ARG A 605 2.31 1.64 16.03
C ARG A 605 0.78 1.64 16.16
N PRO A 606 0.22 0.97 17.20
CA PRO A 606 -1.24 0.88 17.40
C PRO A 606 -1.93 2.25 17.45
N GLU A 607 -1.24 3.27 17.95
CA GLU A 607 -1.77 4.62 18.15
C GLU A 607 -2.02 5.35 16.83
N THR A 608 -1.31 4.96 15.76
CA THR A 608 -1.38 5.58 14.43
C THR A 608 -1.87 4.61 13.35
N GLU A 609 -2.39 3.44 13.74
CA GLU A 609 -2.62 2.31 12.83
C GLU A 609 -3.45 2.68 11.60
N ARG A 610 -4.52 3.47 11.76
CA ARG A 610 -5.36 3.92 10.64
C ARG A 610 -4.55 4.64 9.55
N PHE A 611 -3.53 5.41 9.92
CA PHE A 611 -2.73 6.21 8.99
C PHE A 611 -1.52 5.45 8.45
N SER A 612 -0.89 4.60 9.26
CA SER A 612 0.37 3.95 8.92
C SER A 612 0.24 2.51 8.42
N HIS A 613 -0.89 1.84 8.71
CA HIS A 613 -1.06 0.40 8.52
C HIS A 613 -2.37 0.04 7.80
N TYR A 614 -3.06 1.01 7.19
CA TYR A 614 -4.19 0.76 6.31
C TYR A 614 -3.98 1.43 4.95
N MET A 615 -4.48 0.78 3.91
CA MET A 615 -4.65 1.38 2.58
C MET A 615 -5.95 0.87 1.97
N ASP A 616 -6.56 1.64 1.07
CA ASP A 616 -7.73 1.19 0.36
C ASP A 616 -7.35 0.15 -0.69
N SER A 617 -8.10 -0.95 -0.73
CA SER A 617 -7.90 -2.03 -1.67
C SER A 617 -9.22 -2.67 -2.11
N SER A 618 -9.24 -3.13 -3.36
CA SER A 618 -10.27 -4.01 -3.88
C SER A 618 -9.85 -5.46 -3.64
N VAL A 619 -10.09 -6.01 -2.44
CA VAL A 619 -9.54 -7.31 -2.00
C VAL A 619 -9.84 -8.46 -2.97
N SER A 620 -11.04 -8.53 -3.55
CA SER A 620 -11.39 -9.60 -4.51
C SER A 620 -10.76 -9.44 -5.91
N ARG A 621 -10.21 -8.26 -6.20
CA ARG A 621 -9.42 -7.99 -7.42
C ARG A 621 -7.92 -8.12 -7.15
N GLN A 622 -7.51 -7.81 -5.93
CA GLN A 622 -6.15 -7.95 -5.45
C GLN A 622 -5.73 -9.42 -5.31
N PHE A 623 -6.62 -10.27 -4.78
CA PHE A 623 -6.35 -11.69 -4.52
C PHE A 623 -7.33 -12.61 -5.24
N ASP A 624 -6.91 -13.86 -5.51
CA ASP A 624 -7.83 -14.93 -5.95
C ASP A 624 -8.55 -15.58 -4.77
N ALA A 625 -7.91 -15.61 -3.60
CA ALA A 625 -8.49 -16.14 -2.38
C ALA A 625 -7.93 -15.42 -1.13
N PHE A 626 -8.66 -15.54 -0.03
CA PHE A 626 -8.29 -14.92 1.24
C PHE A 626 -8.44 -15.91 2.40
N VAL A 627 -7.42 -15.96 3.24
CA VAL A 627 -7.35 -16.80 4.45
C VAL A 627 -7.58 -15.91 5.66
N TRP A 628 -8.58 -16.25 6.46
CA TRP A 628 -8.96 -15.48 7.64
C TRP A 628 -8.67 -16.23 8.93
N PHE A 629 -8.11 -15.52 9.91
CA PHE A 629 -8.04 -15.93 11.30
C PHE A 629 -8.54 -14.77 12.18
N ASP A 630 -9.68 -14.94 12.84
CA ASP A 630 -10.33 -13.87 13.59
C ASP A 630 -9.44 -13.32 14.72
N ARG A 631 -8.73 -14.23 15.39
CA ARG A 631 -7.76 -13.90 16.44
C ARG A 631 -6.44 -14.61 16.23
N THR A 632 -5.34 -13.88 16.38
CA THR A 632 -3.97 -14.38 16.13
C THR A 632 -3.01 -14.12 17.28
N SER A 633 -1.82 -14.72 17.22
CA SER A 633 -0.77 -14.63 18.24
C SER A 633 0.59 -14.28 17.64
N ALA A 634 1.43 -13.58 18.40
CA ALA A 634 2.80 -13.26 17.99
C ALA A 634 3.66 -14.52 17.77
N VAL A 635 4.58 -14.46 16.81
CA VAL A 635 5.60 -15.51 16.60
C VAL A 635 6.50 -15.67 17.82
N THR A 636 7.07 -16.87 18.01
CA THR A 636 8.04 -17.12 19.09
C THR A 636 9.48 -17.01 18.58
N PRO A 637 10.25 -15.97 18.97
CA PRO A 637 11.64 -15.79 18.51
C PRO A 637 12.57 -16.86 19.10
N LEU A 638 13.62 -17.24 18.35
CA LEU A 638 14.69 -18.10 18.86
C LEU A 638 15.84 -17.23 19.41
N THR A 639 15.96 -17.12 20.74
CA THR A 639 17.01 -16.32 21.42
C THR A 639 18.43 -16.77 21.08
N MET A 640 19.36 -15.80 21.03
CA MET A 640 20.80 -16.07 21.16
C MET A 640 21.22 -15.98 22.63
N SER A 641 22.06 -16.92 23.07
CA SER A 641 22.87 -16.75 24.27
C SER A 641 23.64 -15.43 24.17
N ALA A 642 23.72 -14.68 25.27
CA ALA A 642 24.17 -13.28 25.36
C ALA A 642 25.66 -12.98 25.03
N ASP A 643 26.36 -13.84 24.28
CA ASP A 643 27.82 -13.76 24.07
C ASP A 643 28.26 -13.29 22.66
N SER A 644 27.39 -12.64 21.89
CA SER A 644 27.82 -11.95 20.65
C SER A 644 27.65 -10.43 20.78
N THR A 645 28.48 -9.83 21.62
CA THR A 645 28.69 -8.38 21.65
C THR A 645 29.48 -7.93 20.41
N GLY A 646 28.81 -7.91 19.26
CA GLY A 646 29.22 -7.11 18.11
C GLY A 646 28.50 -5.77 18.14
N LYS A 647 28.92 -4.83 19.00
CA LYS A 647 28.67 -3.39 18.75
C LYS A 647 29.34 -3.04 17.41
N VAL A 648 28.86 -2.10 16.58
CA VAL A 648 28.84 -0.62 16.77
C VAL A 648 27.87 0.04 15.73
N PRO A 649 27.70 1.39 15.62
CA PRO A 649 26.39 2.07 15.66
C PRO A 649 26.06 2.98 14.43
N ASP A 650 24.89 3.62 14.53
CA ASP A 650 24.51 4.99 14.09
C ASP A 650 24.30 5.40 12.62
N THR A 651 23.04 5.83 12.38
CA THR A 651 22.57 7.09 11.71
C THR A 651 21.93 7.05 10.30
N PHE A 652 20.58 7.13 10.27
CA PHE A 652 19.65 8.06 9.54
C PHE A 652 19.93 8.52 8.07
N PRO A 653 18.98 9.11 7.27
CA PRO A 653 17.64 9.69 7.60
C PRO A 653 16.46 9.23 6.68
N PHE A 654 15.13 9.46 6.84
CA PHE A 654 14.20 10.35 7.59
C PHE A 654 12.96 9.50 8.05
N GLY A 655 12.14 9.75 9.10
CA GLY A 655 11.43 10.95 9.59
C GLY A 655 10.03 11.03 8.94
N ILE A 656 8.94 10.45 9.48
CA ILE A 656 8.09 10.90 10.61
C ILE A 656 7.83 9.79 11.64
#